data_AF-A0A2V8CY93-F1
#
_entry.id   AF-A0A2V8CY93-F1
#
_cell.length_a   1.000
_cell.length_b   1.000
_cell.length_c   1.000
_cell.angle_alpha   90.00
_cell.angle_beta   90.00
_cell.angle_gamma   90.00
#
_symmetry.space_group_name_H-M   'P 1'
#
loop_
_entity.id
_entity.type
_entity.pdbx_description
1 polymer ?
#
loop_
_entity_poly.entity_id
_entity_poly.type
_entity_poly.pdbx_seq_one_letter_code
_entity_poly.pdbx_strand_id
1 'polypeptide(L)'
;MPIAVVGIGIVSVSVAVAERSWQALVLAAAIAGFGLAYAAPKLAPVTHFVTSDRFRDTTNPIDHPDRMTPAMVVHAYADPAQNVKSAFSSAQRHGWWEYGNYIGTLASILIVAGLAWTFAAPSIRGRPPVRAIAVTALVFFVLSLGEFSAFAPALWLWHIPTFSWFRIPSRYTIGFTLFGTMAVAAAARDLAGRIVWTPARQLVIGTVCALAVCQLVVVNRAHFRDVFSLPPLDSGFRIMKGTGEPAFDSALSARTPNSPMLRALMRGQAVLYCDESLQLTRGADSARPLVWSDERSKISSIVFTPNRVQFSAVGGFEPSRVYLNQNYAAGWRSTAGPVLLDPRDGGRPYVQLAPGQTGRFAFSFMPPGLVPGTIVLVVALVTSRLLWHRHLPAVTVGRAIADSSMTGGMLFSARAEHASRLLLLASVVCAIATRIIVVAGEQQTKLANLALISFSATFVLSLVSHTAIAGLLACTYVAPLFISRLWVNNATAYQVFLSAGLVGVMLPRWSPRHWALPVPWRVPLVGWALAVAATWPIVAAREVDFHPESAALLTKPVSNLGLPAWMAVVFTTDSAAVLILSVLWLDWLFTTFGGDRRTFTRTIIVPLLASGTAACAVATYQLLNDMSFMNEGWRPLGRAAGTMLDANALGMIALLCSCGCVACTNWRSLWSRIIAIVIVAFTSTAIWASGSRTALIAGLAAFAWIVGSAIQYGETPPSPWAVRRRRTTIAQVVVVSVVMGAALYALKDTGPARRLGWIVPSASADAVGGFLKETLWNRAGYGTAAAEMIRKNPCPVMVGDYLSHLRRPLAPDNAQNWVRHHLAELGLVGSLAWMAWAVAIVVWAARRRTSLADRRSAVSIVSALAGILVISQVGMPTQNPAVALTCWTFLFWYVLVRSPGDTTIAARSAVAPWWGWGLASAFVIVSTIGTWMVGATTLQVPMRAREAGRPYEYGFSSAHLTPSGDVFRWAPQHAVTVVAAPTRVVKLTVWTNRQDIATHPVQARVWHENHVVIDTVLHDHQPVTAYVVVDREPRWLMVRTYFDRVVPPNALELGLAVQWTFVDADPGDAGGAHVVAAR
;
A
#
# COMPACT_ATOMS: atom_id res chain seq x y z
N MET A 1 -12.03 16.50 15.66
CA MET A 1 -10.91 16.43 14.69
C MET A 1 -11.28 15.65 13.42
N PRO A 2 -11.81 14.40 13.47
CA PRO A 2 -12.12 13.62 12.25
C PRO A 2 -13.08 14.30 11.26
N ILE A 3 -14.19 14.87 11.74
CA ILE A 3 -15.15 15.63 10.91
C ILE A 3 -14.48 16.83 10.21
N ALA A 4 -13.60 17.55 10.92
CA ALA A 4 -12.88 18.69 10.33
C ALA A 4 -11.89 18.24 9.25
N VAL A 5 -11.14 17.15 9.48
CA VAL A 5 -10.19 16.58 8.51
C VAL A 5 -10.91 16.09 7.26
N VAL A 6 -12.02 15.35 7.43
CA VAL A 6 -12.83 14.87 6.30
C VAL A 6 -13.43 16.04 5.53
N GLY A 7 -14.00 17.03 6.23
CA GLY A 7 -14.62 18.19 5.60
C GLY A 7 -13.63 19.05 4.82
N ILE A 8 -12.52 19.46 5.44
CA ILE A 8 -11.47 20.25 4.78
C ILE A 8 -10.84 19.44 3.64
N GLY A 9 -10.59 18.14 3.86
CA GLY A 9 -10.02 17.25 2.85
C GLY A 9 -10.89 17.14 1.60
N ILE A 10 -12.18 16.83 1.75
CA ILE A 10 -13.10 16.67 0.62
C ILE A 10 -13.28 18.00 -0.12
N VAL A 11 -13.46 19.11 0.60
CA VAL A 11 -13.58 20.43 -0.02
C VAL A 11 -12.33 20.73 -0.86
N SER A 12 -11.15 20.51 -0.29
CA SER A 12 -9.89 20.88 -0.93
C SER A 12 -9.55 19.98 -2.10
N VAL A 13 -9.83 18.68 -2.01
CA VAL A 13 -9.71 17.73 -3.13
C VAL A 13 -10.70 18.09 -4.24
N SER A 14 -11.96 18.37 -3.89
CA SER A 14 -12.99 18.71 -4.87
C SER A 14 -12.68 20.00 -5.61
N VAL A 15 -12.21 21.03 -4.90
CA VAL A 15 -11.72 22.29 -5.50
C VAL A 15 -10.49 22.02 -6.36
N ALA A 16 -9.53 21.25 -5.85
CA ALA A 16 -8.30 20.97 -6.60
C ALA A 16 -8.55 20.19 -7.90
N VAL A 17 -9.49 19.24 -7.89
CA VAL A 17 -9.90 18.50 -9.09
C VAL A 17 -10.61 19.41 -10.09
N ALA A 18 -11.54 20.23 -9.61
CA ALA A 18 -12.35 21.10 -10.46
C ALA A 18 -11.54 22.28 -11.04
N GLU A 19 -10.63 22.87 -10.27
CA GLU A 19 -9.74 23.95 -10.71
C GLU A 19 -8.43 23.44 -11.33
N ARG A 20 -8.18 22.12 -11.27
CA ARG A 20 -6.93 21.47 -11.71
C ARG A 20 -5.69 22.09 -11.04
N SER A 21 -5.83 22.48 -9.77
CA SER A 21 -4.82 23.20 -9.00
C SER A 21 -4.71 22.69 -7.57
N TRP A 22 -3.49 22.41 -7.10
CA TRP A 22 -3.24 22.00 -5.71
C TRP A 22 -3.21 23.14 -4.71
N GLN A 23 -3.47 24.38 -5.12
CA GLN A 23 -3.49 25.51 -4.20
C GLN A 23 -4.46 25.27 -3.05
N ALA A 24 -5.63 24.70 -3.32
CA ALA A 24 -6.59 24.33 -2.28
C ALA A 24 -6.02 23.27 -1.32
N LEU A 25 -5.24 22.30 -1.82
CA LEU A 25 -4.62 21.25 -0.99
C LEU A 25 -3.44 21.79 -0.16
N VAL A 26 -2.62 22.67 -0.74
CA VAL A 26 -1.53 23.36 -0.03
C VAL A 26 -2.11 24.28 1.05
N LEU A 27 -3.16 25.04 0.74
CA LEU A 27 -3.85 25.88 1.69
C LEU A 27 -4.48 25.06 2.81
N ALA A 28 -5.09 23.91 2.49
CA ALA A 28 -5.64 22.99 3.47
C ALA A 28 -4.57 22.38 4.38
N ALA A 29 -3.43 21.98 3.81
CA ALA A 29 -2.28 21.49 4.58
C ALA A 29 -1.72 22.59 5.49
N ALA A 30 -1.66 23.84 5.01
CA ALA A 30 -1.25 24.98 5.81
C ALA A 30 -2.25 25.26 6.95
N ILE A 31 -3.56 25.29 6.66
CA ILE A 31 -4.62 25.47 7.68
C ILE A 31 -4.55 24.36 8.73
N ALA A 32 -4.39 23.11 8.31
CA ALA A 32 -4.24 21.98 9.23
C ALA A 32 -2.96 22.10 10.07
N GLY A 33 -1.83 22.44 9.44
CA GLY A 33 -0.54 22.63 10.12
C GLY A 33 -0.57 23.76 11.14
N PHE A 34 -1.08 24.94 10.76
CA PHE A 34 -1.27 26.06 11.68
C PHE A 34 -2.29 25.74 12.76
N GLY A 35 -3.40 25.07 12.43
CA GLY A 35 -4.39 24.62 13.42
C GLY A 35 -3.80 23.69 14.47
N LEU A 36 -2.98 22.71 14.05
CA LEU A 36 -2.25 21.83 14.96
C LEU A 36 -1.22 22.60 15.79
N ALA A 37 -0.50 23.54 15.17
CA ALA A 37 0.49 24.34 15.86
C ALA A 37 -0.13 25.30 16.90
N TYR A 38 -1.27 25.90 16.60
CA TYR A 38 -2.02 26.71 17.56
C TYR A 38 -2.58 25.89 18.72
N ALA A 39 -2.96 24.64 18.46
CA ALA A 39 -3.43 23.71 19.47
C ALA A 39 -2.29 22.97 20.20
N ALA A 40 -1.03 23.14 19.79
CA ALA A 40 0.11 22.37 20.29
C ALA A 40 0.31 22.41 21.82
N PRO A 41 0.09 23.53 22.54
CA PRO A 41 0.20 23.56 24.00
C PRO A 41 -0.77 22.60 24.71
N LYS A 42 -1.88 22.26 24.05
CA LYS A 42 -2.84 21.26 24.53
C LYS A 42 -2.55 19.88 23.97
N LEU A 43 -2.31 19.79 22.65
CA LEU A 43 -2.15 18.51 21.96
C LEU A 43 -0.91 17.76 22.43
N ALA A 44 0.24 18.42 22.59
CA ALA A 44 1.47 17.72 22.98
C ALA A 44 1.37 17.05 24.37
N PRO A 45 0.88 17.73 25.44
CA PRO A 45 0.56 17.07 26.71
C PRO A 45 -0.44 15.94 26.59
N VAL A 46 -1.54 16.15 25.85
CA VAL A 46 -2.59 15.14 25.69
C VAL A 46 -2.05 13.91 24.97
N THR A 47 -1.25 14.07 23.93
CA THR A 47 -0.63 12.96 23.21
C THR A 47 0.24 12.13 24.15
N HIS A 48 1.11 12.78 24.93
CA HIS A 48 1.97 12.06 25.89
C HIS A 48 1.14 11.31 26.95
N PHE A 49 0.04 11.93 27.40
CA PHE A 49 -0.89 11.36 28.35
C PHE A 49 -1.61 10.12 27.78
N VAL A 50 -2.24 10.21 26.61
CA VAL A 50 -3.00 9.09 26.02
C VAL A 50 -2.12 7.96 25.48
N THR A 51 -0.83 8.19 25.22
CA THR A 51 0.12 7.15 24.84
C THR A 51 0.77 6.44 26.03
N SER A 52 0.43 6.82 27.26
CA SER A 52 0.98 6.15 28.45
C SER A 52 0.37 4.76 28.64
N ASP A 53 1.24 3.81 28.94
CA ASP A 53 0.95 2.45 29.42
C ASP A 53 0.10 2.38 30.70
N ARG A 54 -0.11 3.50 31.39
CA ARG A 54 -0.94 3.63 32.59
C ARG A 54 -2.43 3.78 32.29
N PHE A 55 -2.81 3.94 31.02
CA PHE A 55 -4.19 3.92 30.59
C PHE A 55 -4.57 2.54 30.09
N ARG A 56 -5.67 2.03 30.63
CA ARG A 56 -6.39 0.89 30.10
C ARG A 56 -7.49 1.42 29.20
N ASP A 57 -7.50 0.98 27.94
CA ASP A 57 -8.68 1.11 27.10
C ASP A 57 -9.77 0.22 27.69
N THR A 58 -10.80 0.85 28.27
CA THR A 58 -11.97 0.17 28.80
C THR A 58 -13.15 0.27 27.84
N THR A 59 -12.91 0.67 26.58
CA THR A 59 -13.95 0.62 25.56
C THR A 59 -14.40 -0.81 25.36
N ASN A 60 -15.69 -1.05 25.58
CA ASN A 60 -16.30 -2.28 25.10
C ASN A 60 -16.18 -2.34 23.58
N PRO A 61 -15.96 -3.53 22.98
CA PRO A 61 -16.17 -3.72 21.56
C PRO A 61 -17.54 -3.17 21.17
N ILE A 62 -17.62 -2.42 20.08
CA ILE A 62 -18.92 -1.94 19.60
C ILE A 62 -19.60 -3.08 18.87
N ASP A 63 -20.84 -3.36 19.23
CA ASP A 63 -21.64 -4.37 18.56
C ASP A 63 -22.03 -3.92 17.15
N HIS A 64 -21.56 -4.65 16.15
CA HIS A 64 -21.86 -4.40 14.75
C HIS A 64 -23.14 -5.14 14.31
N PRO A 65 -23.86 -4.66 13.27
CA PRO A 65 -23.62 -3.41 12.54
C PRO A 65 -24.26 -2.18 13.22
N ASP A 66 -23.58 -1.03 13.17
CA ASP A 66 -24.14 0.29 13.50
C ASP A 66 -24.56 1.04 12.22
N ARG A 67 -25.88 1.18 12.00
CA ARG A 67 -26.46 1.74 10.77
C ARG A 67 -27.71 2.57 11.03
N MET A 68 -27.96 3.56 10.18
CA MET A 68 -29.24 4.27 10.15
C MET A 68 -30.19 3.63 9.14
N THR A 69 -31.39 3.24 9.60
CA THR A 69 -32.48 2.84 8.70
C THR A 69 -33.12 4.07 8.04
N PRO A 70 -33.85 3.92 6.91
CA PRO A 70 -34.58 5.05 6.30
C PRO A 70 -35.51 5.76 7.28
N ALA A 71 -36.20 5.00 8.15
CA ALA A 71 -37.02 5.56 9.22
C ALA A 71 -36.18 6.40 10.19
N MET A 72 -35.03 5.89 10.64
CA MET A 72 -34.13 6.65 11.52
C MET A 72 -33.62 7.93 10.87
N VAL A 73 -33.37 7.95 9.55
CA VAL A 73 -32.96 9.17 8.81
C VAL A 73 -34.08 10.21 8.80
N VAL A 74 -35.32 9.80 8.52
CA VAL A 74 -36.48 10.71 8.54
C VAL A 74 -36.70 11.26 9.95
N HIS A 75 -36.68 10.37 10.95
CA HIS A 75 -36.80 10.78 12.34
C HIS A 75 -35.66 11.73 12.70
N ALA A 76 -34.41 11.45 12.34
CA ALA A 76 -33.23 12.22 12.72
C ALA A 76 -33.36 13.70 12.41
N TYR A 77 -33.87 14.05 11.22
CA TYR A 77 -33.91 15.44 10.75
C TYR A 77 -35.27 16.13 10.89
N ALA A 78 -36.37 15.37 10.87
CA ALA A 78 -37.72 15.93 10.71
C ALA A 78 -38.69 15.67 11.86
N ASP A 79 -38.42 14.72 12.77
CA ASP A 79 -39.38 14.38 13.84
C ASP A 79 -39.25 15.33 15.06
N PRO A 80 -40.27 16.14 15.38
CA PRO A 80 -40.24 17.05 16.53
C PRO A 80 -40.48 16.38 17.89
N ALA A 81 -40.91 15.12 17.94
CA ALA A 81 -41.33 14.43 19.18
C ALA A 81 -40.21 13.64 19.87
N GLN A 82 -38.96 13.93 19.52
CA GLN A 82 -37.77 13.27 20.04
C GLN A 82 -37.51 13.62 21.51
N ASN A 83 -37.08 12.65 22.31
CA ASN A 83 -36.56 12.86 23.66
C ASN A 83 -35.42 11.88 23.98
N VAL A 84 -34.77 12.03 25.13
CA VAL A 84 -33.61 11.21 25.53
C VAL A 84 -33.95 9.71 25.58
N LYS A 85 -35.21 9.34 25.78
CA LYS A 85 -35.68 7.94 25.83
C LYS A 85 -36.20 7.41 24.49
N SER A 86 -36.21 8.21 23.43
CA SER A 86 -36.75 7.78 22.13
C SER A 86 -35.89 6.69 21.47
N ALA A 87 -36.56 5.66 20.94
CA ALA A 87 -35.95 4.63 20.10
C ALA A 87 -36.90 4.31 18.95
N PHE A 88 -36.40 4.39 17.70
CA PHE A 88 -37.23 4.34 16.50
C PHE A 88 -37.02 3.08 15.65
N SER A 89 -36.08 2.23 16.04
CA SER A 89 -35.79 0.97 15.34
C SER A 89 -35.11 -0.02 16.29
N SER A 90 -35.38 -1.31 16.12
CA SER A 90 -34.58 -2.38 16.76
C SER A 90 -33.14 -2.43 16.24
N ALA A 91 -32.86 -1.81 15.09
CA ALA A 91 -31.50 -1.64 14.56
C ALA A 91 -30.74 -0.47 15.21
N GLN A 92 -31.42 0.40 15.96
CA GLN A 92 -30.82 1.53 16.65
C GLN A 92 -30.03 1.03 17.87
N ARG A 93 -28.71 1.21 17.86
CA ARG A 93 -27.80 0.67 18.90
C ARG A 93 -27.64 1.61 20.09
N HIS A 94 -27.46 2.89 19.79
CA HIS A 94 -27.33 3.95 20.76
C HIS A 94 -28.64 4.70 21.00
N GLY A 95 -28.73 5.37 22.15
CA GLY A 95 -29.87 6.23 22.44
C GLY A 95 -30.00 7.37 21.45
N TRP A 96 -31.15 8.03 21.47
CA TRP A 96 -31.45 9.08 20.50
C TRP A 96 -30.45 10.24 20.48
N TRP A 97 -29.78 10.50 21.62
CA TRP A 97 -28.74 11.53 21.71
C TRP A 97 -27.54 11.29 20.76
N GLU A 98 -27.35 10.09 20.20
CA GLU A 98 -26.32 9.78 19.19
C GLU A 98 -26.83 9.83 17.73
N TYR A 99 -28.13 9.64 17.49
CA TYR A 99 -28.71 9.60 16.13
C TYR A 99 -29.54 10.84 15.78
N GLY A 100 -29.99 11.59 16.79
CA GLY A 100 -30.89 12.72 16.64
C GLY A 100 -30.21 14.01 16.26
N ASN A 101 -30.78 14.71 15.26
CA ASN A 101 -30.36 16.03 14.87
C ASN A 101 -31.55 16.80 14.28
N TYR A 102 -32.60 17.01 15.10
CA TYR A 102 -33.80 17.71 14.65
C TYR A 102 -33.45 19.13 14.20
N ILE A 103 -33.58 19.36 12.91
CA ILE A 103 -33.36 20.65 12.26
C ILE A 103 -34.67 21.25 11.72
N GLY A 104 -35.79 20.55 11.88
CA GLY A 104 -37.09 20.93 11.34
C GLY A 104 -37.27 20.57 9.86
N THR A 105 -38.52 20.34 9.48
CA THR A 105 -38.90 19.96 8.11
C THR A 105 -38.50 21.04 7.11
N LEU A 106 -38.67 22.32 7.45
CA LEU A 106 -38.29 23.43 6.57
C LEU A 106 -36.78 23.45 6.30
N ALA A 107 -35.92 23.31 7.32
CA ALA A 107 -34.47 23.28 7.10
C ALA A 107 -34.05 22.05 6.31
N SER A 108 -34.67 20.89 6.56
CA SER A 108 -34.43 19.66 5.80
C SER A 108 -34.74 19.85 4.31
N ILE A 109 -35.91 20.43 4.00
CA ILE A 109 -36.30 20.77 2.61
C ILE A 109 -35.32 21.78 2.02
N LEU A 110 -34.93 22.82 2.76
CA LEU A 110 -33.98 23.82 2.29
C LEU A 110 -32.62 23.21 2.00
N ILE A 111 -32.10 22.29 2.82
CA ILE A 111 -30.84 21.58 2.55
C ILE A 111 -30.95 20.78 1.25
N VAL A 112 -32.02 20.00 1.06
CA VAL A 112 -32.23 19.24 -0.19
C VAL A 112 -32.30 20.17 -1.40
N ALA A 113 -33.07 21.26 -1.30
CA ALA A 113 -33.20 22.26 -2.35
C ALA A 113 -31.88 22.99 -2.64
N GLY A 114 -31.12 23.34 -1.61
CA GLY A 114 -29.81 23.97 -1.72
C GLY A 114 -28.80 23.05 -2.42
N LEU A 115 -28.75 21.78 -2.04
CA LEU A 115 -27.91 20.78 -2.71
C LEU A 115 -28.32 20.64 -4.18
N ALA A 116 -29.61 20.45 -4.48
CA ALA A 116 -30.11 20.38 -5.85
C ALA A 116 -29.74 21.62 -6.67
N TRP A 117 -29.89 22.81 -6.11
CA TRP A 117 -29.54 24.08 -6.76
C TRP A 117 -28.04 24.19 -7.05
N THR A 118 -27.17 23.83 -6.10
CA THR A 118 -25.71 23.90 -6.31
C THR A 118 -25.20 23.00 -7.44
N PHE A 119 -25.90 21.90 -7.75
CA PHE A 119 -25.59 21.04 -8.89
C PHE A 119 -26.26 21.49 -10.19
N ALA A 120 -27.53 21.92 -10.12
CA ALA A 120 -28.35 22.23 -11.30
C ALA A 120 -28.17 23.66 -11.86
N ALA A 121 -27.89 24.66 -11.00
CA ALA A 121 -27.87 26.06 -11.41
C ALA A 121 -26.68 26.39 -12.32
N PRO A 122 -26.90 26.95 -13.53
CA PRO A 122 -25.83 27.27 -14.48
C PRO A 122 -24.81 28.30 -13.95
N SER A 123 -25.24 29.29 -13.16
CA SER A 123 -24.33 30.30 -12.56
C SER A 123 -23.34 29.72 -11.56
N ILE A 124 -23.69 28.61 -10.93
CA ILE A 124 -22.85 27.91 -9.95
C ILE A 124 -21.90 26.94 -10.67
N ARG A 125 -22.16 26.62 -11.96
CA ARG A 125 -21.34 25.70 -12.76
C ARG A 125 -19.88 26.12 -12.88
N GLY A 126 -19.62 27.43 -12.83
CA GLY A 126 -18.27 28.01 -12.83
C GLY A 126 -17.67 28.30 -11.44
N ARG A 127 -18.27 27.81 -10.34
CA ARG A 127 -17.82 28.07 -8.96
C ARG A 127 -17.44 26.77 -8.23
N PRO A 128 -16.25 26.21 -8.50
CA PRO A 128 -15.78 24.96 -7.89
C PRO A 128 -15.92 24.85 -6.36
N PRO A 129 -15.62 25.90 -5.56
CA PRO A 129 -15.75 25.82 -4.11
C PRO A 129 -17.18 25.57 -3.62
N VAL A 130 -18.18 26.10 -4.32
CA VAL A 130 -19.60 25.92 -3.95
C VAL A 130 -20.05 24.48 -4.18
N ARG A 131 -19.59 23.87 -5.27
CA ARG A 131 -19.86 22.45 -5.54
C ARG A 131 -19.13 21.52 -4.59
N ALA A 132 -17.89 21.89 -4.22
CA ALA A 132 -17.11 21.16 -3.24
C ALA A 132 -17.83 21.08 -1.87
N ILE A 133 -18.49 22.16 -1.44
CA ILE A 133 -19.34 22.18 -0.23
C ILE A 133 -20.49 21.17 -0.35
N ALA A 134 -21.21 21.18 -1.49
CA ALA A 134 -22.33 20.27 -1.70
C ALA A 134 -21.91 18.79 -1.78
N VAL A 135 -20.79 18.50 -2.44
CA VAL A 135 -20.18 17.16 -2.46
C VAL A 135 -19.80 16.73 -1.05
N THR A 136 -19.22 17.63 -0.26
CA THR A 136 -18.82 17.35 1.13
C THR A 136 -20.04 17.02 2.00
N ALA A 137 -21.15 17.75 1.84
CA ALA A 137 -22.40 17.44 2.53
C ALA A 137 -22.91 16.03 2.17
N LEU A 138 -22.95 15.68 0.87
CA LEU A 138 -23.39 14.35 0.43
C LEU A 138 -22.50 13.22 0.97
N VAL A 139 -21.17 13.43 1.02
CA VAL A 139 -20.26 12.44 1.60
C VAL A 139 -20.53 12.25 3.10
N PHE A 140 -20.72 13.34 3.85
CA PHE A 140 -21.09 13.22 5.28
C PHE A 140 -22.45 12.56 5.48
N PHE A 141 -23.41 12.80 4.60
CA PHE A 141 -24.69 12.09 4.64
C PHE A 141 -24.48 10.58 4.48
N VAL A 142 -23.75 10.15 3.45
CA VAL A 142 -23.45 8.73 3.22
C VAL A 142 -22.67 8.11 4.39
N LEU A 143 -21.69 8.83 4.94
CA LEU A 143 -20.95 8.39 6.12
C LEU A 143 -21.87 8.23 7.34
N SER A 144 -22.87 9.10 7.50
CA SER A 144 -23.81 9.04 8.60
C SER A 144 -24.73 7.81 8.57
N LEU A 145 -24.93 7.22 7.39
CA LEU A 145 -25.76 6.00 7.24
C LEU A 145 -25.11 4.76 7.87
N GLY A 146 -23.81 4.79 8.17
CA GLY A 146 -23.09 3.72 8.84
C GLY A 146 -22.94 2.46 8.01
N GLU A 147 -23.07 1.30 8.65
CA GLU A 147 -22.85 -0.04 8.07
C GLU A 147 -24.06 -0.54 7.27
N PHE A 148 -24.49 0.25 6.27
CA PHE A 148 -25.61 -0.16 5.41
C PHE A 148 -25.22 -1.22 4.37
N SER A 149 -23.92 -1.45 4.12
CA SER A 149 -23.39 -2.50 3.24
C SER A 149 -21.93 -2.84 3.57
N ALA A 150 -21.41 -3.97 3.06
CA ALA A 150 -20.00 -4.34 3.19
C ALA A 150 -19.01 -3.36 2.51
N PHE A 151 -19.52 -2.48 1.64
CA PHE A 151 -18.74 -1.44 0.95
C PHE A 151 -19.06 -0.03 1.47
N ALA A 152 -19.73 0.08 2.63
CA ALA A 152 -20.07 1.37 3.20
C ALA A 152 -18.78 2.17 3.49
N PRO A 153 -18.68 3.45 3.07
CA PRO A 153 -17.47 4.25 3.30
C PRO A 153 -17.10 4.39 4.79
N ALA A 154 -18.07 4.29 5.69
CA ALA A 154 -17.84 4.28 7.13
C ALA A 154 -16.97 3.09 7.59
N LEU A 155 -17.18 1.89 7.03
CA LEU A 155 -16.35 0.70 7.31
C LEU A 155 -14.91 0.90 6.84
N TRP A 156 -14.72 1.55 5.68
CA TRP A 156 -13.38 1.78 5.14
C TRP A 156 -12.59 2.79 5.98
N LEU A 157 -13.26 3.81 6.53
CA LEU A 157 -12.62 4.76 7.44
C LEU A 157 -12.12 4.05 8.72
N TRP A 158 -12.79 3.01 9.21
CA TRP A 158 -12.32 2.29 10.40
C TRP A 158 -10.99 1.58 10.23
N HIS A 159 -10.62 1.22 9.00
CA HIS A 159 -9.31 0.63 8.72
C HIS A 159 -8.18 1.67 8.69
N ILE A 160 -8.48 2.96 8.78
CA ILE A 160 -7.47 4.02 8.85
C ILE A 160 -7.18 4.31 10.33
N PRO A 161 -5.92 4.22 10.80
CA PRO A 161 -5.57 4.31 12.24
C PRO A 161 -6.06 5.58 12.97
N THR A 162 -6.23 6.69 12.26
CA THR A 162 -6.73 7.95 12.86
C THR A 162 -8.26 8.02 12.94
N PHE A 163 -8.96 7.20 12.16
CA PHE A 163 -10.42 7.15 12.05
C PHE A 163 -11.02 5.92 12.73
N SER A 164 -10.22 4.89 13.02
CA SER A 164 -10.61 3.70 13.80
C SER A 164 -11.16 4.03 15.20
N TRP A 165 -10.81 5.21 15.73
CA TRP A 165 -11.31 5.72 17.01
C TRP A 165 -12.64 6.47 16.90
N PHE A 166 -13.09 6.82 15.68
CA PHE A 166 -14.37 7.49 15.43
C PHE A 166 -15.42 6.45 15.02
N ARG A 167 -15.86 5.67 16.01
CA ARG A 167 -16.57 4.40 15.79
C ARG A 167 -18.09 4.51 15.61
N ILE A 168 -18.71 5.66 15.88
CA ILE A 168 -20.17 5.88 15.76
C ILE A 168 -20.46 6.69 14.50
N PRO A 169 -20.89 6.07 13.38
CA PRO A 169 -21.05 6.76 12.11
C PRO A 169 -22.16 7.82 12.12
N SER A 170 -23.22 7.65 12.92
CA SER A 170 -24.31 8.64 13.03
C SER A 170 -23.84 10.04 13.44
N ARG A 171 -22.66 10.17 14.07
CA ARG A 171 -22.08 11.48 14.40
C ARG A 171 -21.68 12.30 13.16
N TYR A 172 -21.59 11.70 11.98
CA TYR A 172 -21.40 12.42 10.72
C TYR A 172 -22.63 13.23 10.29
N THR A 173 -23.79 13.05 10.92
CA THR A 173 -24.97 13.94 10.74
C THR A 173 -24.65 15.41 11.08
N ILE A 174 -23.71 15.66 12.01
CA ILE A 174 -23.20 16.99 12.34
C ILE A 174 -22.49 17.61 11.12
N GLY A 175 -21.64 16.83 10.45
CA GLY A 175 -20.97 17.26 9.23
C GLY A 175 -21.95 17.52 8.09
N PHE A 176 -22.92 16.62 7.91
CA PHE A 176 -23.96 16.78 6.88
C PHE A 176 -24.76 18.07 7.08
N THR A 177 -25.25 18.34 8.29
CA THR A 177 -26.05 19.55 8.58
C THR A 177 -25.23 20.83 8.43
N LEU A 178 -23.98 20.84 8.87
CA LEU A 178 -23.07 21.98 8.70
C LEU A 178 -22.81 22.30 7.22
N PHE A 179 -22.42 21.32 6.41
CA PHE A 179 -22.15 21.55 4.99
C PHE A 179 -23.44 21.71 4.15
N GLY A 180 -24.52 21.06 4.57
CA GLY A 180 -25.85 21.23 3.98
C GLY A 180 -26.36 22.66 4.12
N THR A 181 -26.26 23.25 5.32
CA THR A 181 -26.62 24.66 5.54
C THR A 181 -25.71 25.63 4.78
N MET A 182 -24.42 25.32 4.61
CA MET A 182 -23.56 26.10 3.72
C MET A 182 -24.00 26.01 2.25
N ALA A 183 -24.49 24.86 1.79
CA ALA A 183 -25.08 24.73 0.45
C ALA A 183 -26.36 25.57 0.30
N VAL A 184 -27.21 25.63 1.34
CA VAL A 184 -28.36 26.56 1.39
C VAL A 184 -27.89 28.01 1.27
N ALA A 185 -26.89 28.41 2.06
CA ALA A 185 -26.36 29.77 2.02
C ALA A 185 -25.78 30.13 0.63
N ALA A 186 -25.11 29.17 -0.02
CA ALA A 186 -24.58 29.38 -1.36
C ALA A 186 -25.70 29.52 -2.42
N ALA A 187 -26.75 28.69 -2.34
CA ALA A 187 -27.92 28.80 -3.20
C ALA A 187 -28.68 30.11 -2.96
N ALA A 188 -28.88 30.50 -1.70
CA ALA A 188 -29.52 31.75 -1.32
C ALA A 188 -28.72 32.97 -1.81
N ARG A 189 -27.38 32.95 -1.71
CA ARG A 189 -26.53 34.03 -2.23
C ARG A 189 -26.59 34.16 -3.75
N ASP A 190 -26.66 33.04 -4.47
CA ASP A 190 -26.83 33.05 -5.93
C ASP A 190 -28.21 33.59 -6.33
N LEU A 191 -29.26 33.18 -5.62
CA LEU A 191 -30.63 33.64 -5.85
C LEU A 191 -30.81 35.12 -5.48
N ALA A 192 -30.19 35.58 -4.38
CA ALA A 192 -30.19 36.97 -3.94
C ALA A 192 -29.60 37.92 -4.98
N GLY A 193 -28.64 37.46 -5.79
CA GLY A 193 -28.07 38.22 -6.90
C GLY A 193 -28.99 38.34 -8.12
N ARG A 194 -30.12 37.60 -8.15
CA ARG A 194 -31.08 37.56 -9.26
C ARG A 194 -32.43 38.20 -8.93
N ILE A 195 -32.74 38.33 -7.63
CA ILE A 195 -33.99 38.91 -7.16
C ILE A 195 -33.80 40.42 -7.01
N VAL A 196 -34.75 41.19 -7.54
CA VAL A 196 -34.90 42.60 -7.17
C VAL A 196 -35.46 42.67 -5.75
N TRP A 197 -34.62 43.11 -4.82
CA TRP A 197 -34.97 43.25 -3.41
C TRP A 197 -35.87 44.46 -3.20
N THR A 198 -37.11 44.21 -2.78
CA THR A 198 -38.04 45.24 -2.32
C THR A 198 -38.22 45.11 -0.80
N PRO A 199 -38.53 46.20 -0.08
CA PRO A 199 -38.78 46.14 1.37
C PRO A 199 -39.86 45.10 1.75
N ALA A 200 -40.91 44.96 0.92
CA ALA A 200 -41.94 43.96 1.13
C ALA A 200 -41.42 42.52 1.01
N ARG A 201 -40.56 42.22 0.01
CA ARG A 201 -39.94 40.89 -0.13
C ARG A 201 -38.97 40.58 1.00
N GLN A 202 -38.18 41.57 1.43
CA GLN A 202 -37.29 41.44 2.58
C GLN A 202 -38.08 41.18 3.86
N LEU A 203 -39.18 41.89 4.07
CA LEU A 203 -40.08 41.69 5.21
C LEU A 203 -40.71 40.29 5.20
N VAL A 204 -41.22 39.83 4.05
CA VAL A 204 -41.82 38.48 3.93
C VAL A 204 -40.78 37.39 4.18
N ILE A 205 -39.61 37.45 3.52
CA ILE A 205 -38.54 36.46 3.69
C ILE A 205 -38.00 36.49 5.13
N GLY A 206 -37.77 37.68 5.68
CA GLY A 206 -37.36 37.86 7.07
C GLY A 206 -38.37 37.28 8.07
N THR A 207 -39.67 37.49 7.83
CA THR A 207 -40.75 36.93 8.66
C THR A 207 -40.78 35.41 8.57
N VAL A 208 -40.67 34.82 7.38
CA VAL A 208 -40.61 33.35 7.21
C VAL A 208 -39.38 32.76 7.92
N CYS A 209 -38.21 33.39 7.80
CA CYS A 209 -37.01 32.96 8.52
C CYS A 209 -37.17 33.09 10.04
N ALA A 210 -37.76 34.19 10.52
CA ALA A 210 -38.02 34.39 11.95
C ALA A 210 -38.99 33.33 12.49
N LEU A 211 -40.08 33.04 11.78
CA LEU A 211 -41.04 32.00 12.14
C LEU A 211 -40.40 30.61 12.15
N ALA A 212 -39.53 30.30 11.19
CA ALA A 212 -38.77 29.05 11.14
C ALA A 212 -37.84 28.88 12.34
N VAL A 213 -37.12 29.94 12.71
CA VAL A 213 -36.24 29.95 13.89
C VAL A 213 -37.07 29.81 15.17
N CYS A 214 -38.17 30.57 15.29
CA CYS A 214 -39.09 30.47 16.43
C CYS A 214 -39.65 29.05 16.58
N GLN A 215 -40.09 28.42 15.48
CA GLN A 215 -40.54 27.03 15.48
C GLN A 215 -39.43 26.10 15.99
N LEU A 216 -38.22 26.24 15.46
CA LEU A 216 -37.08 25.40 15.85
C LEU A 216 -36.73 25.55 17.33
N VAL A 217 -36.77 26.78 17.87
CA VAL A 217 -36.58 27.06 19.30
C VAL A 217 -37.71 26.44 20.14
N VAL A 218 -38.97 26.61 19.72
CA VAL A 218 -40.15 26.10 20.43
C VAL A 218 -40.20 24.58 20.44
N VAL A 219 -39.75 23.91 19.39
CA VAL A 219 -39.69 22.43 19.34
C VAL A 219 -38.48 21.91 20.11
N ASN A 220 -37.28 22.43 19.87
CA ASN A 220 -36.07 21.97 20.56
C ASN A 220 -36.10 22.21 22.08
N ARG A 221 -36.93 23.14 22.59
CA ARG A 221 -37.15 23.28 24.04
C ARG A 221 -37.62 21.97 24.70
N ALA A 222 -38.31 21.10 23.96
CA ALA A 222 -38.77 19.81 24.47
C ALA A 222 -37.59 18.91 24.86
N HIS A 223 -36.46 19.00 24.14
CA HIS A 223 -35.24 18.26 24.48
C HIS A 223 -34.60 18.73 25.78
N PHE A 224 -34.86 19.96 26.20
CA PHE A 224 -34.37 20.54 27.47
C PHE A 224 -35.37 20.38 28.62
N ARG A 225 -36.58 19.90 28.35
CA ARG A 225 -37.59 19.66 29.38
C ARG A 225 -37.09 18.56 30.32
N ASP A 226 -37.13 18.83 31.62
CA ASP A 226 -36.67 17.93 32.69
C ASP A 226 -35.17 17.58 32.67
N VAL A 227 -34.38 18.12 31.73
CA VAL A 227 -32.91 17.98 31.70
C VAL A 227 -32.25 18.72 32.86
N PHE A 228 -32.78 19.90 33.20
CA PHE A 228 -32.40 20.67 34.39
C PHE A 228 -33.48 20.58 35.46
N SER A 229 -33.96 19.36 35.75
CA SER A 229 -35.00 19.08 36.77
C SER A 229 -34.53 19.26 38.21
N LEU A 230 -33.29 19.70 38.40
CA LEU A 230 -32.66 19.87 39.69
C LEU A 230 -32.65 21.34 40.10
N PRO A 231 -32.79 21.65 41.42
CA PRO A 231 -32.61 23.01 41.89
C PRO A 231 -31.21 23.53 41.51
N PRO A 232 -31.09 24.82 41.17
CA PRO A 232 -29.80 25.45 40.91
C PRO A 232 -28.89 25.27 42.11
N LEU A 233 -27.58 25.19 41.86
CA LEU A 233 -26.61 24.98 42.93
C LEU A 233 -26.41 26.30 43.69
N ASP A 234 -26.56 26.27 45.02
CA ASP A 234 -26.40 27.43 45.92
C ASP A 234 -24.96 27.98 45.98
N SER A 235 -24.05 27.43 45.18
CA SER A 235 -22.63 27.78 45.14
C SER A 235 -22.24 28.29 43.76
N GLY A 236 -21.67 29.49 43.71
CA GLY A 236 -21.12 30.05 42.47
C GLY A 236 -19.81 29.34 42.08
N PHE A 237 -19.67 28.98 40.80
CA PHE A 237 -18.41 28.46 40.26
C PHE A 237 -17.32 29.52 40.36
N ARG A 238 -16.23 29.21 41.07
CA ARG A 238 -15.03 30.06 41.10
C ARG A 238 -13.89 29.32 40.42
N ILE A 239 -13.57 29.74 39.19
CA ILE A 239 -12.42 29.23 38.43
C ILE A 239 -11.17 29.36 39.30
N MET A 240 -10.45 28.25 39.48
CA MET A 240 -9.16 28.20 40.20
C MET A 240 -9.22 28.62 41.68
N LYS A 241 -10.37 28.50 42.36
CA LYS A 241 -10.41 28.63 43.82
C LYS A 241 -9.61 27.48 44.44
N GLY A 242 -8.33 27.70 44.72
CA GLY A 242 -7.51 26.76 45.48
C GLY A 242 -8.18 26.53 46.82
N THR A 243 -8.80 25.37 46.99
CA THR A 243 -9.37 24.96 48.27
C THR A 243 -8.27 24.29 49.08
N GLY A 244 -8.53 24.09 50.38
CA GLY A 244 -7.79 23.08 51.14
C GLY A 244 -7.89 21.70 50.48
N GLU A 245 -7.44 20.68 51.20
CA GLU A 245 -7.50 19.30 50.73
C GLU A 245 -8.87 18.93 50.09
N PRO A 246 -8.89 18.45 48.83
CA PRO A 246 -10.14 18.11 48.16
C PRO A 246 -10.75 16.87 48.82
N ALA A 247 -12.03 16.95 49.19
CA ALA A 247 -12.76 15.78 49.67
C ALA A 247 -12.98 14.80 48.51
N PHE A 248 -12.59 13.54 48.69
CA PHE A 248 -12.85 12.45 47.75
C PHE A 248 -14.24 11.88 47.97
N ASP A 249 -15.05 11.81 46.92
CA ASP A 249 -16.32 11.10 46.96
C ASP A 249 -16.17 9.76 46.21
N SER A 250 -16.16 8.67 46.97
CA SER A 250 -16.00 7.30 46.45
C SER A 250 -17.32 6.66 46.01
N ALA A 251 -18.47 7.27 46.31
CA ALA A 251 -19.79 6.74 45.98
C ALA A 251 -20.37 7.30 44.67
N LEU A 252 -19.91 8.49 44.23
CA LEU A 252 -20.39 9.13 43.01
C LEU A 252 -19.82 8.48 41.74
N SER A 253 -20.71 7.87 40.95
CA SER A 253 -20.43 7.43 39.58
C SER A 253 -21.02 8.40 38.57
N ALA A 254 -20.35 8.64 37.44
CA ALA A 254 -20.88 9.42 36.32
C ALA A 254 -22.25 8.90 35.78
N ARG A 255 -22.60 7.64 36.07
CA ARG A 255 -23.88 7.01 35.71
C ARG A 255 -24.99 7.20 36.74
N THR A 256 -24.67 7.75 37.91
CA THR A 256 -25.72 8.10 38.88
C THR A 256 -26.54 9.27 38.34
N PRO A 257 -27.89 9.25 38.51
CA PRO A 257 -28.74 10.36 38.11
C PRO A 257 -28.31 11.68 38.77
N ASN A 258 -28.82 12.81 38.26
CA ASN A 258 -28.71 14.14 38.88
C ASN A 258 -27.36 14.87 38.70
N SER A 259 -26.63 14.59 37.62
CA SER A 259 -25.36 15.26 37.28
C SER A 259 -24.34 15.27 38.43
N PRO A 260 -24.02 14.10 39.00
CA PRO A 260 -23.16 13.93 40.18
C PRO A 260 -21.80 14.63 40.02
N MET A 261 -21.20 14.55 38.83
CA MET A 261 -19.91 15.16 38.53
C MET A 261 -19.96 16.70 38.54
N LEU A 262 -21.01 17.29 37.98
CA LEU A 262 -21.19 18.76 38.00
C LEU A 262 -21.36 19.25 39.43
N ARG A 263 -22.12 18.52 40.26
CA ARG A 263 -22.33 18.85 41.67
C ARG A 263 -21.05 18.72 42.49
N ALA A 264 -20.29 17.64 42.29
CA ALA A 264 -18.99 17.46 42.91
C ALA A 264 -18.03 18.61 42.53
N LEU A 265 -17.99 18.99 41.24
CA LEU A 265 -17.19 20.12 40.75
C LEU A 265 -17.60 21.44 41.42
N MET A 266 -18.89 21.73 41.54
CA MET A 266 -19.37 22.96 42.21
C MET A 266 -19.07 22.97 43.71
N ARG A 267 -18.97 21.80 44.35
CA ARG A 267 -18.65 21.64 45.77
C ARG A 267 -17.14 21.55 46.05
N GLY A 268 -16.29 21.55 45.03
CA GLY A 268 -14.84 21.36 45.19
C GLY A 268 -14.44 19.94 45.62
N GLN A 269 -15.24 18.93 45.26
CA GLN A 269 -14.99 17.53 45.56
C GLN A 269 -14.33 16.82 44.37
N ALA A 270 -13.41 15.90 44.66
CA ALA A 270 -12.78 15.04 43.67
C ALA A 270 -13.65 13.80 43.41
N VAL A 271 -13.84 13.45 42.12
CA VAL A 271 -14.58 12.26 41.68
C VAL A 271 -13.59 11.20 41.24
N LEU A 272 -13.73 9.97 41.77
CA LEU A 272 -12.80 8.87 41.49
C LEU A 272 -13.18 8.06 40.25
N TYR A 273 -14.47 8.01 39.89
CA TYR A 273 -14.97 7.20 38.76
C TYR A 273 -15.58 8.08 37.67
N CYS A 274 -14.82 8.30 36.59
CA CYS A 274 -15.29 8.99 35.37
C CYS A 274 -15.65 7.96 34.28
N ASP A 275 -16.71 8.23 33.51
CA ASP A 275 -17.14 7.40 32.36
C ASP A 275 -16.35 7.81 31.10
N GLU A 276 -15.02 7.68 31.18
CA GLU A 276 -14.11 7.89 30.04
C GLU A 276 -13.67 6.55 29.43
N SER A 277 -13.46 6.56 28.12
CA SER A 277 -13.05 5.38 27.34
C SER A 277 -11.63 4.89 27.69
N LEU A 278 -10.77 5.82 28.11
CA LEU A 278 -9.43 5.55 28.63
C LEU A 278 -9.47 5.74 30.14
N GLN A 279 -9.42 4.64 30.89
CA GLN A 279 -9.37 4.69 32.35
C GLN A 279 -7.94 4.49 32.83
N LEU A 280 -7.57 5.16 33.91
CA LEU A 280 -6.30 4.90 34.57
C LEU A 280 -6.33 3.51 35.22
N THR A 281 -5.22 2.78 35.13
CA THR A 281 -5.10 1.45 35.75
C THR A 281 -5.33 1.49 37.28
N ARG A 282 -5.17 2.66 37.93
CA ARG A 282 -5.53 2.93 39.34
C ARG A 282 -6.07 4.35 39.51
N GLY A 283 -6.78 4.62 40.60
CA GLY A 283 -7.25 5.94 41.03
C GLY A 283 -6.65 6.38 42.37
N ALA A 284 -6.95 7.60 42.82
CA ALA A 284 -6.62 8.02 44.18
C ALA A 284 -7.39 7.17 45.21
N ASP A 285 -6.79 6.99 46.39
CA ASP A 285 -7.32 6.17 47.47
C ASP A 285 -8.20 7.03 48.38
N SER A 286 -9.51 6.80 48.39
CA SER A 286 -10.46 7.60 49.16
C SER A 286 -10.24 7.53 50.67
N ALA A 287 -9.55 6.51 51.17
CA ALA A 287 -9.28 6.33 52.60
C ALA A 287 -8.05 7.11 53.08
N ARG A 288 -7.28 7.72 52.16
CA ARG A 288 -6.01 8.41 52.47
C ARG A 288 -6.08 9.89 52.11
N PRO A 289 -5.42 10.77 52.88
CA PRO A 289 -5.36 12.18 52.52
C PRO A 289 -4.52 12.40 51.25
N LEU A 290 -4.63 13.58 50.65
CA LEU A 290 -3.95 13.95 49.40
C LEU A 290 -2.42 13.80 49.51
N VAL A 291 -1.86 14.07 50.69
CA VAL A 291 -0.46 13.83 51.02
C VAL A 291 -0.40 13.12 52.37
N TRP A 292 0.36 12.04 52.45
CA TRP A 292 0.47 11.23 53.67
C TRP A 292 1.87 10.61 53.78
N SER A 293 2.25 10.18 54.97
CA SER A 293 3.56 9.56 55.24
C SER A 293 3.41 8.10 55.63
N ASP A 294 4.51 7.36 55.59
CA ASP A 294 4.68 6.02 56.18
C ASP A 294 4.72 6.02 57.72
N GLU A 295 3.99 6.95 58.36
CA GLU A 295 3.91 7.15 59.82
C GLU A 295 5.20 7.63 60.51
N ARG A 296 6.30 7.79 59.76
CA ARG A 296 7.60 8.26 60.29
C ARG A 296 7.81 9.77 60.21
N SER A 297 6.86 10.50 59.62
CA SER A 297 6.81 11.96 59.62
C SER A 297 5.38 12.46 59.79
N LYS A 298 5.19 13.65 60.36
CA LYS A 298 3.86 14.25 60.52
C LYS A 298 3.60 15.24 59.38
N ILE A 299 2.55 14.98 58.59
CA ILE A 299 2.11 15.86 57.49
C ILE A 299 0.98 16.78 57.97
N SER A 300 1.02 18.05 57.58
CA SER A 300 -0.01 19.04 57.90
C SER A 300 -0.08 20.17 56.87
N SER A 301 -1.09 21.04 56.99
CA SER A 301 -1.23 22.27 56.17
C SER A 301 -1.22 22.01 54.66
N ILE A 302 -2.00 21.02 54.20
CA ILE A 302 -2.09 20.66 52.78
C ILE A 302 -2.90 21.72 52.02
N VAL A 303 -2.30 22.31 51.00
CA VAL A 303 -2.95 23.28 50.11
C VAL A 303 -2.89 22.76 48.68
N PHE A 304 -4.05 22.61 48.05
CA PHE A 304 -4.18 22.08 46.70
C PHE A 304 -4.44 23.17 45.67
N THR A 305 -3.69 23.12 44.57
CA THR A 305 -4.01 23.78 43.30
C THR A 305 -3.78 22.76 42.17
N PRO A 306 -4.43 22.92 40.99
CA PRO A 306 -4.33 21.95 39.91
C PRO A 306 -2.89 21.59 39.46
N ASN A 307 -1.92 22.49 39.66
CA ASN A 307 -0.51 22.30 39.29
C ASN A 307 0.45 22.23 40.48
N ARG A 308 -0.02 22.38 41.73
CA ARG A 308 0.84 22.40 42.92
C ARG A 308 0.12 21.96 44.18
N VAL A 309 0.73 21.03 44.91
CA VAL A 309 0.28 20.53 46.23
C VAL A 309 1.33 20.93 47.25
N GLN A 310 1.02 21.90 48.11
CA GLN A 310 1.91 22.31 49.20
C GLN A 310 1.57 21.56 50.48
N PHE A 311 2.56 21.21 51.29
CA PHE A 311 2.38 20.55 52.57
C PHE A 311 3.52 20.90 53.53
N SER A 312 3.27 20.83 54.82
CA SER A 312 4.31 20.92 55.87
C SER A 312 4.59 19.53 56.40
N ALA A 313 5.87 19.18 56.53
CA ALA A 313 6.31 17.91 57.09
C ALA A 313 7.23 18.16 58.30
N VAL A 314 7.02 17.40 59.37
CA VAL A 314 7.94 17.28 60.51
C VAL A 314 8.57 15.89 60.43
N GLY A 315 9.85 15.83 60.08
CA GLY A 315 10.59 14.57 59.88
C GLY A 315 10.99 13.91 61.20
N GLY A 316 10.86 12.59 61.30
CA GLY A 316 11.32 11.79 62.43
C GLY A 316 12.84 11.51 62.40
N PHE A 317 13.32 10.70 63.36
CA PHE A 317 14.74 10.32 63.47
C PHE A 317 15.21 9.32 62.38
N GLU A 318 14.28 8.75 61.63
CA GLU A 318 14.55 7.85 60.50
C GLU A 318 14.08 8.48 59.18
N PRO A 319 14.62 8.05 58.03
CA PRO A 319 14.11 8.47 56.73
C PRO A 319 12.62 8.08 56.58
N SER A 320 11.78 9.03 56.17
CA SER A 320 10.33 8.82 55.99
C SER A 320 9.91 9.01 54.53
N ARG A 321 9.01 8.16 54.02
CA ARG A 321 8.42 8.33 52.69
C ARG A 321 7.15 9.16 52.79
N VAL A 322 7.09 10.23 51.99
CA VAL A 322 5.89 11.07 51.87
C VAL A 322 5.27 10.87 50.50
N TYR A 323 4.09 10.27 50.48
CA TYR A 323 3.36 9.87 49.29
C TYR A 323 2.37 10.96 48.85
N LEU A 324 2.22 11.12 47.54
CA LEU A 324 1.16 11.91 46.91
C LEU A 324 0.04 10.95 46.48
N ASN A 325 -1.16 11.14 47.02
CA ASN A 325 -2.34 10.31 46.73
C ASN A 325 -2.98 10.72 45.39
N GLN A 326 -2.19 10.64 44.33
CA GLN A 326 -2.60 10.84 42.95
C GLN A 326 -1.87 9.85 42.04
N ASN A 327 -2.43 9.60 40.87
CA ASN A 327 -1.75 8.79 39.87
C ASN A 327 -0.50 9.50 39.37
N TYR A 328 0.59 8.74 39.27
CA TYR A 328 1.80 9.28 38.70
C TYR A 328 1.66 9.51 37.20
N ALA A 329 2.00 10.72 36.78
CA ALA A 329 2.33 11.05 35.40
C ALA A 329 3.72 11.67 35.38
N ALA A 330 4.50 11.42 34.32
CA ALA A 330 5.75 12.15 34.12
C ALA A 330 5.48 13.66 34.17
N GLY A 331 6.34 14.44 34.84
CA GLY A 331 6.15 15.89 35.03
C GLY A 331 5.98 16.34 36.48
N TRP A 332 5.76 15.42 37.42
CA TRP A 332 5.81 15.73 38.86
C TRP A 332 7.23 16.03 39.33
N ARG A 333 7.36 17.08 40.15
CA ARG A 333 8.60 17.50 40.83
C ARG A 333 8.29 17.79 42.28
N SER A 334 9.28 17.70 43.15
CA SER A 334 9.13 18.06 44.56
C SER A 334 10.27 18.96 45.02
N THR A 335 9.97 19.87 45.96
CA THR A 335 11.00 20.66 46.65
C THR A 335 11.65 19.92 47.80
N ALA A 336 11.11 18.76 48.22
CA ALA A 336 11.66 17.92 49.28
C ALA A 336 12.77 16.97 48.77
N GLY A 337 12.84 16.70 47.46
CA GLY A 337 13.72 15.71 46.86
C GLY A 337 13.17 15.20 45.52
N PRO A 338 13.84 14.21 44.88
CA PRO A 338 13.32 13.59 43.68
C PRO A 338 12.00 12.86 43.95
N VAL A 339 11.07 12.92 42.99
CA VAL A 339 9.84 12.13 43.04
C VAL A 339 10.15 10.72 42.57
N LEU A 340 9.95 9.75 43.45
CA LEU A 340 10.19 8.32 43.24
C LEU A 340 8.86 7.59 43.16
N LEU A 341 8.86 6.38 42.58
CA LEU A 341 7.68 5.53 42.50
C LEU A 341 7.88 4.31 43.40
N ASP A 342 6.90 3.98 44.22
CA ASP A 342 6.97 2.78 45.08
C ASP A 342 6.38 1.56 44.36
N PRO A 343 7.18 0.56 43.94
CA PRO A 343 6.67 -0.62 43.26
C PRO A 343 5.71 -1.43 44.14
N ARG A 344 5.88 -1.37 45.47
CA ARG A 344 5.07 -2.14 46.44
C ARG A 344 3.67 -1.56 46.60
N ASP A 345 3.51 -0.26 46.36
CA ASP A 345 2.22 0.41 46.30
C ASP A 345 1.81 0.70 44.83
N GLY A 346 2.18 -0.20 43.91
CA GLY A 346 1.81 -0.18 42.49
C GLY A 346 2.25 1.06 41.70
N GLY A 347 3.34 1.70 42.12
CA GLY A 347 3.92 2.87 41.49
C GLY A 347 3.38 4.21 42.01
N ARG A 348 2.85 4.27 43.24
CA ARG A 348 2.46 5.56 43.86
C ARG A 348 3.66 6.50 43.96
N PRO A 349 3.50 7.78 43.60
CA PRO A 349 4.58 8.76 43.70
C PRO A 349 4.84 9.16 45.15
N TYR A 350 6.10 9.18 45.54
CA TYR A 350 6.55 9.62 46.86
C TYR A 350 7.85 10.44 46.77
N VAL A 351 8.16 11.14 47.85
CA VAL A 351 9.47 11.77 48.07
C VAL A 351 10.07 11.20 49.35
N GLN A 352 11.38 10.94 49.34
CA GLN A 352 12.11 10.49 50.52
C GLN A 352 12.57 11.71 51.31
N LEU A 353 12.12 11.85 52.55
CA LEU A 353 12.67 12.82 53.49
C LEU A 353 13.86 12.19 54.23
N ALA A 354 14.93 12.97 54.39
CA ALA A 354 16.08 12.62 55.22
C ALA A 354 15.70 12.70 56.73
N PRO A 355 16.43 11.99 57.61
CA PRO A 355 16.26 12.11 59.06
C PRO A 355 16.23 13.56 59.53
N GLY A 356 15.23 13.94 60.31
CA GLY A 356 15.05 15.30 60.85
C GLY A 356 14.63 16.38 59.84
N GLN A 357 14.47 16.05 58.55
CA GLN A 357 14.12 17.03 57.52
C GLN A 357 12.69 17.57 57.75
N THR A 358 12.61 18.81 58.24
CA THR A 358 11.37 19.50 58.61
C THR A 358 11.23 20.80 57.83
N GLY A 359 10.03 21.10 57.31
CA GLY A 359 9.80 22.32 56.55
C GLY A 359 8.53 22.31 55.72
N ARG A 360 8.38 23.35 54.89
CA ARG A 360 7.32 23.45 53.88
C ARG A 360 7.83 22.93 52.55
N PHE A 361 7.14 21.93 52.01
CA PHE A 361 7.47 21.30 50.75
C PHE A 361 6.30 21.39 49.78
N ALA A 362 6.56 21.15 48.50
CA ALA A 362 5.51 21.12 47.51
C ALA A 362 5.80 20.11 46.41
N PHE A 363 4.78 19.33 46.04
CA PHE A 363 4.72 18.69 44.74
C PHE A 363 4.23 19.70 43.70
N SER A 364 4.89 19.78 42.55
CA SER A 364 4.49 20.63 41.42
C SER A 364 4.43 19.79 40.16
N PHE A 365 3.39 19.99 39.36
CA PHE A 365 3.19 19.26 38.11
C PHE A 365 3.33 20.19 36.92
N MET A 366 4.21 19.84 36.00
CA MET A 366 4.26 20.45 34.67
C MET A 366 4.18 19.33 33.63
N PRO A 367 3.09 19.24 32.86
CA PRO A 367 2.93 18.14 31.93
C PRO A 367 4.04 18.16 30.86
N PRO A 368 4.64 17.00 30.56
CA PRO A 368 5.57 16.85 29.45
C PRO A 368 4.88 17.29 28.16
N GLY A 369 5.63 17.96 27.28
CA GLY A 369 5.06 18.48 26.05
C GLY A 369 4.48 19.90 26.13
N LEU A 370 4.20 20.45 27.32
CA LEU A 370 3.64 21.81 27.44
C LEU A 370 4.62 22.88 26.94
N VAL A 371 5.89 22.78 27.34
CA VAL A 371 6.95 23.70 26.90
C VAL A 371 7.17 23.61 25.38
N PRO A 372 7.45 22.44 24.78
CA PRO A 372 7.62 22.37 23.33
C PRO A 372 6.34 22.75 22.57
N GLY A 373 5.15 22.40 23.08
CA GLY A 373 3.88 22.83 22.50
C GLY A 373 3.69 24.35 22.52
N THR A 374 4.12 25.02 23.59
CA THR A 374 4.13 26.49 23.71
C THR A 374 5.13 27.12 22.75
N ILE A 375 6.32 26.53 22.58
CA ILE A 375 7.31 26.99 21.59
C ILE A 375 6.71 26.90 20.18
N VAL A 376 6.04 25.79 19.84
CA VAL A 376 5.37 25.62 18.53
C VAL A 376 4.28 26.66 18.31
N LEU A 377 3.47 26.97 19.33
CA LEU A 377 2.48 28.05 19.27
C LEU A 377 3.14 29.40 18.98
N VAL A 378 4.20 29.76 19.71
CA VAL A 378 4.92 31.04 19.54
C VAL A 378 5.50 31.14 18.13
N VAL A 379 6.14 30.08 17.62
CA VAL A 379 6.65 30.02 16.25
C VAL A 379 5.53 30.21 15.23
N ALA A 380 4.37 29.58 15.43
CA ALA A 380 3.21 29.72 14.55
C ALA A 380 2.64 31.14 14.54
N LEU A 381 2.56 31.79 15.72
CA LEU A 381 2.12 33.19 15.85
C LEU A 381 3.08 34.16 15.16
N VAL A 382 4.39 33.98 15.36
CA VAL A 382 5.43 34.81 14.71
C VAL A 382 5.39 34.60 13.19
N THR A 383 5.33 33.36 12.73
CA THR A 383 5.25 33.04 11.30
C THR A 383 3.99 33.64 10.67
N SER A 384 2.84 33.54 11.33
CA SER A 384 1.58 34.10 10.84
C SER A 384 1.62 35.63 10.80
N ARG A 385 2.24 36.27 11.80
CA ARG A 385 2.48 37.72 11.80
C ARG A 385 3.41 38.15 10.66
N LEU A 386 4.48 37.42 10.40
CA LEU A 386 5.41 37.69 9.30
C LEU A 386 4.75 37.51 7.92
N LEU A 387 3.93 36.47 7.77
CA LEU A 387 3.14 36.23 6.56
C LEU A 387 2.07 37.31 6.36
N TRP A 388 1.43 37.77 7.44
CA TRP A 388 0.43 38.85 7.41
C TRP A 388 1.04 40.20 7.05
N HIS A 389 2.21 40.54 7.60
CA HIS A 389 2.89 41.82 7.34
C HIS A 389 3.50 41.94 5.93
N ARG A 390 3.69 40.83 5.20
CA ARG A 390 4.25 40.86 3.84
C ARG A 390 3.26 41.26 2.73
N HIS A 391 2.14 41.92 3.06
CA HIS A 391 1.14 42.45 2.12
C HIS A 391 1.01 41.61 0.83
N LEU A 392 0.41 40.42 0.90
CA LEU A 392 -0.16 39.81 -0.31
C LEU A 392 -1.45 40.58 -0.62
N PRO A 393 -1.50 41.49 -1.60
CA PRO A 393 -2.72 42.22 -1.89
C PRO A 393 -3.71 41.21 -2.46
N ALA A 394 -4.86 41.07 -1.80
CA ALA A 394 -5.88 40.05 -2.07
C ALA A 394 -6.49 40.10 -3.49
N VAL A 395 -6.07 41.04 -4.36
CA VAL A 395 -6.63 41.27 -5.70
C VAL A 395 -5.60 40.99 -6.83
N THR A 396 -4.30 41.00 -6.55
CA THR A 396 -3.25 40.71 -7.56
C THR A 396 -2.88 39.22 -7.65
N VAL A 397 -3.29 38.45 -6.64
CA VAL A 397 -3.14 36.99 -6.54
C VAL A 397 -3.79 36.29 -7.74
N GLY A 398 -4.93 36.77 -8.25
CA GLY A 398 -5.64 36.09 -9.36
C GLY A 398 -4.88 36.05 -10.70
N ARG A 399 -4.05 37.06 -11.01
CA ARG A 399 -3.28 37.13 -12.28
C ARG A 399 -1.81 36.75 -12.09
N ALA A 400 -1.16 37.17 -11.00
CA ALA A 400 0.22 36.78 -10.72
C ALA A 400 0.35 35.31 -10.32
N ILE A 401 -0.69 34.69 -9.72
CA ILE A 401 -0.70 33.24 -9.49
C ILE A 401 -0.97 32.46 -10.77
N ALA A 402 -1.70 32.99 -11.75
CA ALA A 402 -1.82 32.29 -13.04
C ALA A 402 -0.45 32.13 -13.71
N ASP A 403 0.34 33.22 -13.75
CA ASP A 403 1.68 33.20 -14.35
C ASP A 403 2.75 32.52 -13.48
N SER A 404 2.70 32.67 -12.14
CA SER A 404 3.62 32.01 -11.20
C SER A 404 3.25 30.56 -10.86
N SER A 405 1.98 30.15 -10.99
CA SER A 405 1.57 28.74 -10.92
C SER A 405 1.77 28.02 -12.23
N MET A 406 1.71 28.71 -13.39
CA MET A 406 2.21 28.16 -14.64
C MET A 406 3.72 27.94 -14.56
N THR A 407 4.51 28.92 -14.11
CA THR A 407 5.96 28.72 -13.93
C THR A 407 6.30 27.74 -12.81
N GLY A 408 5.62 27.81 -11.67
CA GLY A 408 5.80 26.90 -10.53
C GLY A 408 5.37 25.46 -10.84
N GLY A 409 4.27 25.27 -11.55
CA GLY A 409 3.81 23.97 -12.04
C GLY A 409 4.75 23.39 -13.09
N MET A 410 5.26 24.20 -14.01
CA MET A 410 6.30 23.77 -14.95
C MET A 410 7.61 23.40 -14.24
N LEU A 411 8.04 24.17 -13.22
CA LEU A 411 9.19 23.87 -12.38
C LEU A 411 9.01 22.59 -11.57
N PHE A 412 7.85 22.38 -10.95
CA PHE A 412 7.55 21.16 -10.21
C PHE A 412 7.58 19.95 -11.14
N SER A 413 6.88 20.02 -12.28
CA SER A 413 6.90 18.92 -13.23
C SER A 413 8.30 18.64 -13.76
N ALA A 414 9.10 19.66 -14.10
CA ALA A 414 10.48 19.46 -14.54
C ALA A 414 11.34 18.79 -13.45
N ARG A 415 11.19 19.20 -12.19
CA ARG A 415 11.86 18.56 -11.05
C ARG A 415 11.36 17.13 -10.82
N ALA A 416 10.06 16.88 -10.96
CA ALA A 416 9.48 15.55 -10.84
C ALA A 416 9.96 14.62 -11.97
N GLU A 417 10.05 15.12 -13.20
CA GLU A 417 10.62 14.38 -14.33
C GLU A 417 12.10 14.01 -14.08
N HIS A 418 12.89 14.97 -13.60
CA HIS A 418 14.29 14.74 -13.25
C HIS A 418 14.45 13.72 -12.10
N ALA A 419 13.75 13.95 -10.99
CA ALA A 419 13.82 13.09 -9.81
C ALA A 419 13.32 11.67 -10.11
N SER A 420 12.20 11.53 -10.83
CA SER A 420 11.66 10.22 -11.19
C SER A 420 12.63 9.41 -12.05
N ARG A 421 13.30 10.01 -13.03
CA ARG A 421 14.33 9.31 -13.81
C ARG A 421 15.49 8.82 -12.97
N LEU A 422 16.04 9.69 -12.11
CA LEU A 422 17.16 9.32 -11.24
C LEU A 422 16.77 8.19 -10.27
N LEU A 423 15.57 8.27 -9.69
CA LEU A 423 15.05 7.21 -8.81
C LEU A 423 14.89 5.88 -9.53
N LEU A 424 14.36 5.89 -10.76
CA LEU A 424 14.20 4.65 -11.55
C LEU A 424 15.54 4.06 -11.97
N LEU A 425 16.50 4.89 -12.39
CA LEU A 425 17.85 4.43 -12.72
C LEU A 425 18.56 3.85 -11.48
N ALA A 426 18.53 4.57 -10.36
CA ALA A 426 19.09 4.10 -9.09
C ALA A 426 18.43 2.79 -8.66
N SER A 427 17.11 2.67 -8.78
CA SER A 427 16.38 1.45 -8.45
C SER A 427 16.79 0.24 -9.29
N VAL A 428 17.04 0.41 -10.60
CA VAL A 428 17.53 -0.68 -11.46
C VAL A 428 18.93 -1.12 -11.04
N VAL A 429 19.83 -0.15 -10.77
CA VAL A 429 21.19 -0.45 -10.30
C VAL A 429 21.14 -1.18 -8.96
N CYS A 430 20.32 -0.71 -8.01
CA CYS A 430 20.13 -1.38 -6.72
C CYS A 430 19.54 -2.78 -6.88
N ALA A 431 18.56 -2.99 -7.77
CA ALA A 431 17.99 -4.31 -8.00
C ALA A 431 19.04 -5.30 -8.56
N ILE A 432 19.87 -4.86 -9.52
CA ILE A 432 20.99 -5.65 -10.05
C ILE A 432 22.00 -5.97 -8.94
N ALA A 433 22.37 -4.97 -8.12
CA ALA A 433 23.30 -5.14 -7.03
C ALA A 433 22.78 -6.11 -5.96
N THR A 434 21.52 -5.97 -5.54
CA THR A 434 20.87 -6.88 -4.58
C THR A 434 20.84 -8.31 -5.10
N ARG A 435 20.51 -8.52 -6.38
CA ARG A 435 20.57 -9.84 -7.02
C ARG A 435 21.98 -10.46 -6.91
N ILE A 436 23.02 -9.67 -7.17
CA ILE A 436 24.41 -10.15 -7.08
C ILE A 436 24.76 -10.50 -5.63
N ILE A 437 24.47 -9.61 -4.68
CA ILE A 437 24.84 -9.76 -3.26
C ILE A 437 24.16 -10.98 -2.61
N VAL A 438 22.90 -11.24 -2.96
CA VAL A 438 22.11 -12.32 -2.36
C VAL A 438 22.56 -13.71 -2.81
N VAL A 439 23.19 -13.81 -3.98
CA VAL A 439 23.77 -15.06 -4.50
C VAL A 439 25.20 -15.17 -3.94
N ALA A 440 25.37 -15.80 -2.78
CA ALA A 440 26.64 -15.94 -2.06
C ALA A 440 27.69 -16.82 -2.80
N GLY A 441 28.95 -16.72 -2.38
CA GLY A 441 30.05 -17.62 -2.79
C GLY A 441 30.66 -17.30 -4.16
N GLU A 442 31.26 -18.29 -4.83
CA GLU A 442 31.95 -18.13 -6.13
C GLU A 442 31.05 -17.51 -7.22
N GLN A 443 29.75 -17.78 -7.12
CA GLN A 443 28.76 -17.30 -8.08
C GLN A 443 28.50 -15.79 -7.97
N GLN A 444 28.66 -15.20 -6.78
CA GLN A 444 28.62 -13.75 -6.56
C GLN A 444 29.64 -13.04 -7.45
N THR A 445 30.90 -13.49 -7.38
CA THR A 445 32.04 -12.92 -8.10
C THR A 445 31.86 -13.05 -9.61
N LYS A 446 31.38 -14.21 -10.07
CA LYS A 446 31.07 -14.42 -11.50
C LYS A 446 29.98 -13.47 -12.01
N LEU A 447 28.92 -13.27 -11.23
CA LEU A 447 27.84 -12.34 -11.60
C LEU A 447 28.29 -10.88 -11.55
N ALA A 448 29.10 -10.50 -10.56
CA ALA A 448 29.68 -9.16 -10.44
C ALA A 448 30.59 -8.84 -11.64
N ASN A 449 31.48 -9.77 -12.01
CA ASN A 449 32.35 -9.65 -13.17
C ASN A 449 31.54 -9.57 -14.47
N LEU A 450 30.50 -10.40 -14.62
CA LEU A 450 29.60 -10.35 -15.78
C LEU A 450 28.90 -8.98 -15.89
N ALA A 451 28.39 -8.45 -14.79
CA ALA A 451 27.75 -7.12 -14.75
C ALA A 451 28.74 -6.02 -15.15
N LEU A 452 29.93 -6.02 -14.53
CA LEU A 452 30.97 -5.02 -14.75
C LEU A 452 31.48 -5.04 -16.19
N ILE A 453 31.78 -6.22 -16.73
CA ILE A 453 32.27 -6.39 -18.11
C ILE A 453 31.18 -5.96 -19.10
N SER A 454 29.94 -6.43 -18.92
CA SER A 454 28.83 -6.07 -19.82
C SER A 454 28.58 -4.57 -19.82
N PHE A 455 28.46 -3.95 -18.64
CA PHE A 455 28.28 -2.51 -18.50
C PHE A 455 29.45 -1.72 -19.09
N SER A 456 30.69 -2.05 -18.74
CA SER A 456 31.86 -1.28 -19.14
C SER A 456 32.08 -1.37 -20.65
N ALA A 457 31.96 -2.57 -21.23
CA ALA A 457 32.10 -2.78 -22.67
C ALA A 457 31.04 -1.97 -23.44
N THR A 458 29.77 -2.04 -23.04
CA THR A 458 28.71 -1.33 -23.75
C THR A 458 28.75 0.18 -23.51
N PHE A 459 29.16 0.64 -22.33
CA PHE A 459 29.38 2.04 -22.01
C PHE A 459 30.47 2.66 -22.87
N VAL A 460 31.66 2.03 -22.91
CA VAL A 460 32.79 2.49 -23.73
C VAL A 460 32.44 2.48 -25.21
N LEU A 461 31.82 1.41 -25.70
CA LEU A 461 31.40 1.34 -27.10
C LEU A 461 30.34 2.42 -27.43
N SER A 462 29.41 2.70 -26.52
CA SER A 462 28.36 3.71 -26.72
C SER A 462 28.93 5.13 -26.74
N LEU A 463 30.02 5.41 -26.03
CA LEU A 463 30.77 6.67 -26.14
C LEU A 463 31.35 6.88 -27.55
N VAL A 464 31.81 5.81 -28.21
CA VAL A 464 32.51 5.89 -29.50
C VAL A 464 31.55 5.79 -30.70
N SER A 465 30.48 4.98 -30.61
CA SER A 465 29.58 4.73 -31.74
C SER A 465 28.09 4.67 -31.37
N HIS A 466 27.25 5.13 -32.30
CA HIS A 466 25.80 4.96 -32.22
C HIS A 466 25.36 3.51 -32.47
N THR A 467 26.23 2.68 -33.06
CA THR A 467 25.94 1.27 -33.36
C THR A 467 26.33 0.30 -32.25
N ALA A 468 26.87 0.78 -31.12
CA ALA A 468 27.25 -0.07 -29.99
C ALA A 468 26.10 -0.97 -29.48
N ILE A 469 24.88 -0.42 -29.47
CA ILE A 469 23.66 -1.15 -29.13
C ILE A 469 23.44 -2.37 -30.04
N ALA A 470 23.84 -2.29 -31.32
CA ALA A 470 23.66 -3.38 -32.28
C ALA A 470 24.45 -4.63 -31.87
N GLY A 471 25.64 -4.48 -31.29
CA GLY A 471 26.44 -5.59 -30.78
C GLY A 471 25.74 -6.30 -29.61
N LEU A 472 25.27 -5.54 -28.63
CA LEU A 472 24.51 -6.10 -27.50
C LEU A 472 23.25 -6.83 -27.98
N LEU A 473 22.48 -6.22 -28.90
CA LEU A 473 21.25 -6.80 -29.44
C LEU A 473 21.48 -8.03 -30.35
N ALA A 474 22.62 -8.07 -31.05
CA ALA A 474 23.06 -9.26 -31.78
C ALA A 474 23.44 -10.43 -30.84
N CYS A 475 23.76 -10.14 -29.58
CA CYS A 475 24.02 -11.17 -28.57
C CYS A 475 22.77 -11.57 -27.77
N THR A 476 21.72 -10.74 -27.70
CA THR A 476 20.58 -10.92 -26.76
C THR A 476 19.99 -12.33 -26.71
N TYR A 477 19.73 -12.97 -27.86
CA TYR A 477 19.09 -14.29 -27.89
C TYR A 477 20.08 -15.46 -27.92
N VAL A 478 21.36 -15.18 -28.12
CA VAL A 478 22.43 -16.17 -28.24
C VAL A 478 23.20 -16.30 -26.91
N ALA A 479 23.40 -15.18 -26.22
CA ALA A 479 24.12 -15.08 -24.95
C ALA A 479 23.62 -16.00 -23.82
N PRO A 480 22.31 -16.32 -23.66
CA PRO A 480 21.86 -17.17 -22.55
C PRO A 480 22.59 -18.52 -22.53
N LEU A 481 22.75 -19.15 -23.70
CA LEU A 481 23.50 -20.38 -23.86
C LEU A 481 24.98 -20.22 -23.47
N PHE A 482 25.68 -19.25 -24.06
CA PHE A 482 27.11 -19.04 -23.82
C PHE A 482 27.41 -18.72 -22.36
N ILE A 483 26.65 -17.79 -21.76
CA ILE A 483 26.83 -17.38 -20.36
C ILE A 483 26.54 -18.54 -19.41
N SER A 484 25.46 -19.29 -19.67
CA SER A 484 25.06 -20.39 -18.78
C SER A 484 25.94 -21.63 -18.92
N ARG A 485 26.56 -21.88 -20.07
CA ARG A 485 27.31 -23.13 -20.31
C ARG A 485 28.82 -22.97 -20.21
N LEU A 486 29.35 -21.81 -20.57
CA LEU A 486 30.80 -21.62 -20.68
C LEU A 486 31.38 -20.75 -19.56
N TRP A 487 30.55 -20.03 -18.79
CA TRP A 487 31.07 -19.07 -17.80
C TRP A 487 30.44 -19.16 -16.41
N VAL A 488 29.16 -18.86 -16.27
CA VAL A 488 28.54 -18.65 -14.94
C VAL A 488 27.80 -19.89 -14.43
N ASN A 489 27.59 -20.91 -15.27
CA ASN A 489 26.86 -22.14 -14.93
C ASN A 489 25.47 -21.87 -14.31
N ASN A 490 24.80 -20.81 -14.77
CA ASN A 490 23.49 -20.39 -14.29
C ASN A 490 22.65 -19.78 -15.41
N ALA A 491 21.55 -20.44 -15.72
CA ALA A 491 20.63 -20.05 -16.80
C ALA A 491 19.94 -18.70 -16.58
N THR A 492 19.95 -18.16 -15.35
CA THR A 492 19.39 -16.83 -15.05
C THR A 492 20.43 -15.71 -15.09
N ALA A 493 21.72 -16.04 -15.14
CA ALA A 493 22.81 -15.05 -15.12
C ALA A 493 22.78 -14.08 -16.31
N TYR A 494 22.23 -14.50 -17.46
CA TYR A 494 22.13 -13.63 -18.64
C TYR A 494 21.25 -12.39 -18.38
N GLN A 495 20.34 -12.42 -17.40
CA GLN A 495 19.54 -11.23 -17.06
C GLN A 495 20.43 -10.10 -16.55
N VAL A 496 21.47 -10.43 -15.77
CA VAL A 496 22.48 -9.47 -15.29
C VAL A 496 23.26 -8.90 -16.46
N PHE A 497 23.71 -9.77 -17.38
CA PHE A 497 24.39 -9.36 -18.60
C PHE A 497 23.56 -8.35 -19.40
N LEU A 498 22.30 -8.68 -19.69
CA LEU A 498 21.42 -7.85 -20.52
C LEU A 498 21.06 -6.55 -19.82
N SER A 499 20.73 -6.60 -18.52
CA SER A 499 20.33 -5.40 -17.76
C SER A 499 21.49 -4.43 -17.56
N ALA A 500 22.66 -4.93 -17.12
CA ALA A 500 23.85 -4.10 -16.97
C ALA A 500 24.34 -3.54 -18.32
N GLY A 501 24.32 -4.38 -19.36
CA GLY A 501 24.68 -3.96 -20.72
C GLY A 501 23.79 -2.86 -21.26
N LEU A 502 22.47 -2.96 -21.08
CA LEU A 502 21.52 -1.92 -21.50
C LEU A 502 21.72 -0.62 -20.72
N VAL A 503 21.92 -0.68 -19.39
CA VAL A 503 22.25 0.50 -18.60
C VAL A 503 23.54 1.16 -19.12
N GLY A 504 24.57 0.37 -19.43
CA GLY A 504 25.82 0.87 -20.02
C GLY A 504 25.62 1.55 -21.37
N VAL A 505 24.78 1.02 -22.26
CA VAL A 505 24.49 1.69 -23.54
C VAL A 505 23.73 3.01 -23.35
N MET A 506 22.74 3.03 -22.46
CA MET A 506 21.85 4.17 -22.31
C MET A 506 22.54 5.35 -21.61
N LEU A 507 23.42 5.09 -20.64
CA LEU A 507 23.97 6.11 -19.74
C LEU A 507 24.76 7.24 -20.45
N PRO A 508 25.68 6.97 -21.40
CA PRO A 508 26.45 8.02 -22.10
C PRO A 508 25.60 9.06 -22.84
N ARG A 509 24.41 8.66 -23.29
CA ARG A 509 23.50 9.52 -24.07
C ARG A 509 22.23 9.85 -23.30
N TRP A 510 22.24 9.65 -21.99
CA TRP A 510 21.10 9.91 -21.14
C TRP A 510 20.97 11.42 -20.90
N SER A 511 19.84 12.01 -21.30
CA SER A 511 19.50 13.37 -20.88
C SER A 511 18.84 13.34 -19.50
N PRO A 512 19.40 13.97 -18.46
CA PRO A 512 18.80 13.91 -17.13
C PRO A 512 17.52 14.77 -17.00
N ARG A 513 17.21 15.65 -17.95
CA ARG A 513 16.27 16.76 -17.71
C ARG A 513 14.78 16.44 -17.93
N HIS A 514 14.39 15.67 -18.95
CA HIS A 514 12.97 15.50 -19.33
C HIS A 514 12.63 14.18 -19.99
N TRP A 515 11.49 13.57 -19.62
CA TRP A 515 10.97 12.34 -20.25
C TRP A 515 10.68 12.53 -21.75
N ALA A 516 11.18 11.64 -22.61
CA ALA A 516 10.94 11.64 -24.06
C ALA A 516 9.70 10.84 -24.46
N LEU A 517 9.10 10.10 -23.52
CA LEU A 517 7.83 9.40 -23.72
C LEU A 517 6.71 10.37 -24.17
N PRO A 518 5.68 9.89 -24.90
CA PRO A 518 4.50 10.68 -25.20
C PRO A 518 3.84 11.21 -23.92
N VAL A 519 3.45 12.50 -23.91
CA VAL A 519 2.82 13.17 -22.75
C VAL A 519 1.70 12.37 -22.08
N PRO A 520 0.71 11.77 -22.79
CA PRO A 520 -0.36 11.01 -22.14
C PRO A 520 0.14 9.70 -21.49
N TRP A 521 1.34 9.23 -21.84
CA TRP A 521 1.91 7.99 -21.32
C TRP A 521 2.89 8.25 -20.18
N ARG A 522 3.52 9.43 -20.13
CA ARG A 522 4.55 9.79 -19.14
C ARG A 522 4.13 9.47 -17.71
N VAL A 523 3.13 10.19 -17.19
CA VAL A 523 2.69 10.07 -15.80
C VAL A 523 2.23 8.64 -15.44
N PRO A 524 1.32 7.98 -16.20
CA PRO A 524 0.86 6.65 -15.81
C PRO A 524 1.97 5.58 -15.94
N LEU A 525 2.80 5.64 -16.98
CA LEU A 525 3.87 4.65 -17.17
C LEU A 525 5.02 4.84 -16.17
N VAL A 526 5.46 6.09 -15.95
CA VAL A 526 6.50 6.40 -14.96
C VAL A 526 5.96 6.20 -13.54
N GLY A 527 4.72 6.56 -13.26
CA GLY A 527 4.06 6.30 -11.98
C GLY A 527 4.01 4.81 -11.65
N TRP A 528 3.71 3.95 -12.64
CA TRP A 528 3.77 2.50 -12.47
C TRP A 528 5.20 2.02 -12.13
N ALA A 529 6.21 2.46 -12.88
CA ALA A 529 7.60 2.11 -12.60
C ALA A 529 8.07 2.63 -11.23
N LEU A 530 7.63 3.82 -10.80
CA LEU A 530 7.98 4.41 -9.51
C LEU A 530 7.36 3.65 -8.35
N ALA A 531 6.12 3.19 -8.49
CA ALA A 531 5.51 2.34 -7.47
C ALA A 531 6.31 1.04 -7.32
N VAL A 532 6.66 0.40 -8.43
CA VAL A 532 7.52 -0.80 -8.42
C VAL A 532 8.87 -0.50 -7.76
N ALA A 533 9.53 0.61 -8.13
CA ALA A 533 10.80 1.04 -7.55
C ALA A 533 10.74 1.25 -6.03
N ALA A 534 9.62 1.74 -5.51
CA ALA A 534 9.43 1.96 -4.09
C ALA A 534 9.00 0.70 -3.32
N THR A 535 8.28 -0.23 -3.96
CA THR A 535 7.72 -1.41 -3.29
C THR A 535 8.65 -2.63 -3.33
N TRP A 536 9.45 -2.83 -4.37
CA TRP A 536 10.32 -4.02 -4.46
C TRP A 536 11.31 -4.16 -3.30
N PRO A 537 11.92 -3.09 -2.73
CA PRO A 537 12.84 -3.24 -1.60
C PRO A 537 12.13 -3.75 -0.34
N ILE A 538 10.90 -3.29 -0.11
CA ILE A 538 10.05 -3.73 1.01
C ILE A 538 9.74 -5.22 0.86
N VAL A 539 9.40 -5.64 -0.36
CA VAL A 539 9.07 -7.02 -0.68
C VAL A 539 10.30 -7.93 -0.51
N ALA A 540 11.47 -7.49 -0.98
CA ALA A 540 12.72 -8.22 -0.78
C ALA A 540 13.09 -8.34 0.70
N ALA A 541 12.96 -7.25 1.47
CA ALA A 541 13.23 -7.26 2.92
C ALA A 541 12.26 -8.18 3.68
N ARG A 542 10.99 -8.24 3.27
CA ARG A 542 9.99 -9.14 3.85
C ARG A 542 10.36 -10.62 3.71
N GLU A 543 10.97 -11.04 2.61
CA GLU A 543 11.37 -12.44 2.42
C GLU A 543 12.44 -12.90 3.43
N VAL A 544 13.15 -11.96 4.06
CA VAL A 544 14.07 -12.21 5.17
C VAL A 544 13.54 -11.67 6.50
N ASP A 545 12.22 -11.55 6.62
CA ASP A 545 11.51 -11.06 7.82
C ASP A 545 12.02 -9.70 8.34
N PHE A 546 12.51 -8.85 7.42
CA PHE A 546 13.14 -7.55 7.70
C PHE A 546 14.46 -7.63 8.50
N HIS A 547 15.13 -8.79 8.47
CA HIS A 547 16.45 -9.05 9.06
C HIS A 547 17.50 -9.38 7.99
N PRO A 548 17.84 -8.42 7.09
CA PRO A 548 18.78 -8.65 5.98
C PRO A 548 20.22 -9.02 6.42
N GLU A 549 20.58 -8.74 7.68
CA GLU A 549 21.85 -9.11 8.29
C GLU A 549 22.00 -10.64 8.49
N SER A 550 20.91 -11.40 8.48
CA SER A 550 20.92 -12.84 8.75
C SER A 550 21.10 -13.65 7.47
N ALA A 551 22.34 -14.00 7.14
CA ALA A 551 22.64 -14.88 6.01
C ALA A 551 21.96 -16.26 6.12
N ALA A 552 21.69 -16.73 7.35
CA ALA A 552 20.99 -17.99 7.60
C ALA A 552 19.53 -17.98 7.10
N LEU A 553 18.88 -16.81 7.02
CA LEU A 553 17.54 -16.68 6.49
C LEU A 553 17.49 -16.85 4.97
N LEU A 554 18.57 -16.53 4.27
CA LEU A 554 18.62 -16.59 2.80
C LEU A 554 18.34 -18.01 2.27
N THR A 555 18.78 -19.05 2.97
CA THR A 555 18.59 -20.44 2.57
C THR A 555 17.30 -21.07 3.10
N LYS A 556 16.55 -20.38 3.97
CA LYS A 556 15.32 -20.91 4.56
C LYS A 556 14.16 -20.87 3.55
N PRO A 557 13.29 -21.90 3.52
CA PRO A 557 12.12 -21.91 2.63
C PRO A 557 11.08 -20.87 3.07
N VAL A 558 10.79 -19.91 2.20
CA VAL A 558 9.88 -18.77 2.49
C VAL A 558 8.51 -18.91 1.84
N SER A 559 8.33 -19.83 0.89
CA SER A 559 7.05 -20.07 0.23
C SER A 559 6.58 -21.51 0.41
N ASN A 560 5.31 -21.76 0.10
CA ASN A 560 4.73 -23.11 0.09
C ASN A 560 5.27 -24.01 -1.05
N LEU A 561 6.01 -23.43 -2.02
CA LEU A 561 6.78 -24.20 -3.01
C LEU A 561 8.14 -24.66 -2.47
N GLY A 562 8.47 -24.34 -1.21
CA GLY A 562 9.78 -24.60 -0.64
C GLY A 562 10.89 -23.71 -1.21
N LEU A 563 10.54 -22.60 -1.88
CA LEU A 563 11.55 -21.71 -2.44
C LEU A 563 12.34 -21.03 -1.31
N PRO A 564 13.68 -21.05 -1.37
CA PRO A 564 14.50 -20.36 -0.38
C PRO A 564 14.38 -18.84 -0.53
N ALA A 565 14.58 -18.09 0.56
CA ALA A 565 14.45 -16.63 0.58
C ALA A 565 15.30 -15.94 -0.50
N TRP A 566 16.54 -16.39 -0.71
CA TRP A 566 17.43 -15.83 -1.72
C TRP A 566 16.81 -15.89 -3.12
N MET A 567 16.12 -16.98 -3.45
CA MET A 567 15.48 -17.16 -4.75
C MET A 567 14.24 -16.27 -4.91
N ALA A 568 13.46 -16.08 -3.84
CA ALA A 568 12.33 -15.16 -3.83
C ALA A 568 12.78 -13.69 -4.00
N VAL A 569 13.88 -13.30 -3.35
CA VAL A 569 14.51 -11.98 -3.52
C VAL A 569 15.04 -11.80 -4.95
N VAL A 570 15.67 -12.82 -5.52
CA VAL A 570 16.13 -12.81 -6.92
C VAL A 570 14.95 -12.61 -7.89
N PHE A 571 13.85 -13.34 -7.75
CA PHE A 571 12.68 -13.16 -8.61
C PHE A 571 12.04 -11.77 -8.48
N THR A 572 12.01 -11.22 -7.26
CA THR A 572 11.49 -9.87 -6.98
C THR A 572 12.36 -8.81 -7.66
N THR A 573 13.68 -8.90 -7.47
CA THR A 573 14.64 -7.94 -8.04
C THR A 573 14.72 -8.02 -9.54
N ASP A 574 14.68 -9.22 -10.13
CA ASP A 574 14.61 -9.42 -11.58
C ASP A 574 13.34 -8.79 -12.16
N SER A 575 12.17 -9.10 -11.59
CA SER A 575 10.90 -8.59 -12.09
C SER A 575 10.84 -7.07 -12.02
N ALA A 576 11.34 -6.49 -10.93
CA ALA A 576 11.45 -5.04 -10.77
C ALA A 576 12.43 -4.42 -11.79
N ALA A 577 13.62 -5.02 -11.95
CA ALA A 577 14.62 -4.56 -12.89
C ALA A 577 14.09 -4.59 -14.33
N VAL A 578 13.48 -5.69 -14.76
CA VAL A 578 12.93 -5.84 -16.13
C VAL A 578 11.84 -4.82 -16.41
N LEU A 579 10.92 -4.59 -15.48
CA LEU A 579 9.83 -3.63 -15.66
C LEU A 579 10.35 -2.20 -15.73
N ILE A 580 11.18 -1.79 -14.77
CA ILE A 580 11.72 -0.42 -14.74
C ILE A 580 12.63 -0.20 -15.96
N LEU A 581 13.52 -1.16 -16.26
CA LEU A 581 14.41 -1.09 -17.42
C LEU A 581 13.63 -1.01 -18.73
N SER A 582 12.48 -1.69 -18.84
CA SER A 582 11.62 -1.60 -20.02
C SER A 582 11.07 -0.19 -20.26
N VAL A 583 10.70 0.53 -19.18
CA VAL A 583 10.25 1.93 -19.27
C VAL A 583 11.39 2.85 -19.64
N LEU A 584 12.57 2.66 -19.04
CA LEU A 584 13.79 3.41 -19.37
C LEU A 584 14.24 3.16 -20.82
N TRP A 585 14.16 1.91 -21.27
CA TRP A 585 14.47 1.49 -22.63
C TRP A 585 13.54 2.17 -23.63
N LEU A 586 12.23 2.14 -23.38
CA LEU A 586 11.25 2.80 -24.23
C LEU A 586 11.54 4.30 -24.35
N ASP A 587 11.80 4.96 -23.23
CA ASP A 587 12.15 6.38 -23.19
C ASP A 587 13.46 6.70 -23.93
N TRP A 588 14.48 5.85 -23.79
CA TRP A 588 15.73 5.98 -24.54
C TRP A 588 15.52 5.81 -26.05
N LEU A 589 14.67 4.87 -26.47
CA LEU A 589 14.29 4.69 -27.88
C LEU A 589 13.61 5.95 -28.45
N PHE A 590 12.68 6.56 -27.71
CA PHE A 590 12.07 7.84 -28.13
C PHE A 590 13.10 8.97 -28.21
N THR A 591 14.01 9.05 -27.24
CA THR A 591 15.06 10.06 -27.21
C THR A 591 15.99 9.95 -28.41
N THR A 592 16.39 8.72 -28.76
CA THR A 592 17.45 8.45 -29.74
C THR A 592 16.92 8.31 -31.16
N PHE A 593 15.73 7.70 -31.33
CA PHE A 593 15.22 7.28 -32.64
C PHE A 593 13.84 7.84 -33.00
N GLY A 594 13.25 8.72 -32.18
CA GLY A 594 11.88 9.21 -32.35
C GLY A 594 11.54 9.85 -33.71
N GLY A 595 12.55 10.21 -34.51
CA GLY A 595 12.40 10.70 -35.89
C GLY A 595 13.19 9.95 -36.97
N ASP A 596 13.93 8.88 -36.63
CA ASP A 596 14.82 8.19 -37.57
C ASP A 596 14.54 6.69 -37.64
N ARG A 597 13.53 6.35 -38.45
CA ARG A 597 13.12 4.96 -38.71
C ARG A 597 14.22 4.13 -39.37
N ARG A 598 15.04 4.72 -40.25
CA ARG A 598 16.03 3.95 -41.01
C ARG A 598 17.16 3.49 -40.08
N THR A 599 17.67 4.39 -39.25
CA THR A 599 18.72 4.07 -38.29
C THR A 599 18.19 3.14 -37.20
N PHE A 600 16.96 3.34 -36.71
CA PHE A 600 16.31 2.41 -35.79
C PHE A 600 16.25 0.99 -36.34
N THR A 601 15.73 0.80 -37.57
CA THR A 601 15.62 -0.53 -38.17
C THR A 601 16.99 -1.18 -38.33
N ARG A 602 18.01 -0.46 -38.82
CA ARG A 602 19.35 -1.00 -39.03
C ARG A 602 20.07 -1.35 -37.73
N THR A 603 19.88 -0.56 -36.68
CA THR A 603 20.69 -0.63 -35.46
C THR A 603 20.02 -1.44 -34.35
N ILE A 604 18.69 -1.53 -34.36
CA ILE A 604 17.90 -2.24 -33.34
C ILE A 604 17.24 -3.49 -33.91
N ILE A 605 16.43 -3.33 -34.95
CA ILE A 605 15.60 -4.44 -35.46
C ILE A 605 16.44 -5.50 -36.17
N VAL A 606 17.33 -5.11 -37.09
CA VAL A 606 18.16 -6.08 -37.85
C VAL A 606 19.03 -6.95 -36.92
N PRO A 607 19.76 -6.41 -35.93
CA PRO A 607 20.51 -7.24 -34.98
C PRO A 607 19.64 -8.20 -34.15
N LEU A 608 18.46 -7.76 -33.70
CA LEU A 608 17.50 -8.63 -33.01
C LEU A 608 16.99 -9.75 -33.93
N LEU A 609 16.68 -9.43 -35.20
CA LEU A 609 16.28 -10.45 -36.18
C LEU A 609 17.40 -11.45 -36.44
N ALA A 610 18.64 -10.99 -36.61
CA ALA A 610 19.79 -11.84 -36.86
C ALA A 610 20.04 -12.82 -35.69
N SER A 611 20.06 -12.31 -34.45
CA SER A 611 20.26 -13.14 -33.27
C SER A 611 19.07 -14.09 -33.03
N GLY A 612 17.86 -13.66 -33.37
CA GLY A 612 16.65 -14.47 -33.22
C GLY A 612 16.59 -15.60 -34.24
N THR A 613 17.01 -15.33 -35.48
CA THR A 613 17.17 -16.35 -36.51
C THR A 613 18.25 -17.36 -36.13
N ALA A 614 19.38 -16.93 -35.55
CA ALA A 614 20.39 -17.84 -35.04
C ALA A 614 19.85 -18.76 -33.93
N ALA A 615 19.11 -18.20 -32.96
CA ALA A 615 18.45 -18.98 -31.92
C ALA A 615 17.43 -19.99 -32.49
N CYS A 616 16.66 -19.59 -33.51
CA CYS A 616 15.72 -20.46 -34.21
C CYS A 616 16.41 -21.56 -35.02
N ALA A 617 17.56 -21.28 -35.64
CA ALA A 617 18.33 -22.28 -36.38
C ALA A 617 18.85 -23.40 -35.45
N VAL A 618 19.34 -23.03 -34.25
CA VAL A 618 19.73 -24.02 -33.23
C VAL A 618 18.52 -24.84 -32.76
N ALA A 619 17.36 -24.22 -32.59
CA ALA A 619 16.14 -24.95 -32.23
C ALA A 619 15.68 -25.92 -33.33
N THR A 620 15.83 -25.53 -34.60
CA THR A 620 15.56 -26.42 -35.74
C THR A 620 16.53 -27.60 -35.75
N TYR A 621 17.81 -27.38 -35.46
CA TYR A 621 18.78 -28.48 -35.31
C TYR A 621 18.41 -29.40 -34.14
N GLN A 622 18.01 -28.84 -32.99
CA GLN A 622 17.54 -29.62 -31.84
C GLN A 622 16.32 -30.49 -32.19
N LEU A 623 15.40 -29.99 -33.01
CA LEU A 623 14.23 -30.75 -33.43
C LEU A 623 14.58 -31.87 -34.42
N LEU A 624 15.40 -31.57 -35.43
CA LEU A 624 15.61 -32.46 -36.58
C LEU A 624 16.75 -33.46 -36.38
N ASN A 625 17.75 -33.14 -35.55
CA ASN A 625 18.96 -33.94 -35.41
C ASN A 625 19.15 -34.48 -33.98
N ASP A 626 19.25 -33.59 -32.98
CA ASP A 626 19.51 -34.00 -31.60
C ASP A 626 18.87 -33.05 -30.58
N MET A 627 17.78 -33.50 -29.96
CA MET A 627 17.05 -32.75 -28.93
C MET A 627 17.88 -32.51 -27.67
N SER A 628 18.96 -33.26 -27.46
CA SER A 628 19.87 -33.10 -26.33
C SER A 628 20.94 -32.03 -26.55
N PHE A 629 21.18 -31.62 -27.79
CA PHE A 629 22.18 -30.63 -28.16
C PHE A 629 21.96 -29.31 -27.42
N MET A 630 22.78 -29.08 -26.40
CA MET A 630 22.77 -27.89 -25.54
C MET A 630 21.40 -27.59 -24.89
N ASN A 631 20.59 -28.61 -24.62
CA ASN A 631 19.18 -28.47 -24.23
C ASN A 631 18.75 -29.39 -23.07
N GLU A 632 19.60 -29.54 -22.04
CA GLU A 632 19.30 -30.48 -20.94
C GLU A 632 18.02 -30.17 -20.17
N GLY A 633 17.67 -28.89 -19.97
CA GLY A 633 16.51 -28.51 -19.15
C GLY A 633 15.15 -28.83 -19.77
N TRP A 634 15.04 -28.77 -21.11
CA TRP A 634 13.77 -28.97 -21.82
C TRP A 634 13.71 -30.26 -22.64
N ARG A 635 14.84 -30.97 -22.77
CA ARG A 635 14.92 -32.31 -23.39
C ARG A 635 13.93 -33.32 -22.78
N PRO A 636 13.76 -33.46 -21.44
CA PRO A 636 12.82 -34.43 -20.89
C PRO A 636 11.37 -34.19 -21.33
N LEU A 637 11.05 -32.94 -21.70
CA LEU A 637 9.75 -32.53 -22.18
C LEU A 637 9.63 -32.60 -23.71
N GLY A 638 10.67 -33.03 -24.43
CA GLY A 638 10.74 -33.07 -25.88
C GLY A 638 10.59 -31.71 -26.55
N ARG A 639 11.18 -30.66 -25.95
CA ARG A 639 11.04 -29.27 -26.42
C ARG A 639 12.39 -28.66 -26.73
N ALA A 640 12.50 -27.99 -27.87
CA ALA A 640 13.69 -27.24 -28.24
C ALA A 640 13.71 -25.87 -27.53
N ALA A 641 14.80 -25.54 -26.87
CA ALA A 641 14.99 -24.23 -26.24
C ALA A 641 15.86 -23.27 -27.07
N GLY A 642 16.46 -23.77 -28.17
CA GLY A 642 17.44 -23.04 -28.96
C GLY A 642 18.60 -22.58 -28.08
N THR A 643 19.12 -21.38 -28.36
CA THR A 643 20.14 -20.73 -27.53
C THR A 643 19.56 -19.96 -26.33
N MET A 644 18.22 -19.90 -26.20
CA MET A 644 17.54 -19.15 -25.15
C MET A 644 17.45 -19.90 -23.82
N LEU A 645 17.70 -21.22 -23.82
CA LEU A 645 17.54 -22.13 -22.66
C LEU A 645 16.13 -22.16 -22.03
N ASP A 646 15.19 -21.42 -22.62
CA ASP A 646 13.78 -21.38 -22.29
C ASP A 646 12.96 -21.54 -23.57
N ALA A 647 12.32 -22.71 -23.70
CA ALA A 647 11.50 -23.03 -24.85
C ALA A 647 10.26 -22.12 -24.97
N ASN A 648 9.69 -21.63 -23.87
CA ASN A 648 8.57 -20.68 -23.95
C ASN A 648 9.04 -19.33 -24.51
N ALA A 649 10.17 -18.82 -24.00
CA ALA A 649 10.75 -17.58 -24.48
C ALA A 649 11.16 -17.66 -25.95
N LEU A 650 11.82 -18.75 -26.36
CA LEU A 650 12.18 -19.00 -27.76
C LEU A 650 10.96 -18.89 -28.68
N GLY A 651 9.86 -19.56 -28.35
CA GLY A 651 8.65 -19.53 -29.17
C GLY A 651 8.12 -18.10 -29.38
N MET A 652 8.12 -17.28 -28.31
CA MET A 652 7.67 -15.89 -28.40
C MET A 652 8.65 -15.01 -29.20
N ILE A 653 9.96 -15.24 -29.07
CA ILE A 653 10.96 -14.55 -29.91
C ILE A 653 10.80 -14.95 -31.37
N ALA A 654 10.59 -16.23 -31.68
CA ALA A 654 10.35 -16.70 -33.04
C ALA A 654 9.11 -16.02 -33.66
N LEU A 655 8.01 -15.89 -32.89
CA LEU A 655 6.84 -15.10 -33.28
C LEU A 655 7.21 -13.64 -33.60
N LEU A 656 7.86 -12.95 -32.67
CA LEU A 656 8.26 -11.55 -32.85
C LEU A 656 9.18 -11.39 -34.07
N CYS A 657 10.18 -12.27 -34.24
CA CYS A 657 11.10 -12.27 -35.37
C CYS A 657 10.39 -12.51 -36.70
N SER A 658 9.43 -13.43 -36.75
CA SER A 658 8.65 -13.68 -37.98
C SER A 658 7.85 -12.45 -38.41
N CYS A 659 7.13 -11.83 -37.48
CA CYS A 659 6.33 -10.63 -37.73
C CYS A 659 7.22 -9.41 -38.04
N GLY A 660 8.34 -9.27 -37.34
CA GLY A 660 9.32 -8.21 -37.57
C GLY A 660 10.02 -8.35 -38.92
N CYS A 661 10.33 -9.57 -39.36
CA CYS A 661 10.88 -9.83 -40.68
C CYS A 661 9.88 -9.39 -41.77
N VAL A 662 8.62 -9.83 -41.68
CA VAL A 662 7.55 -9.41 -42.60
C VAL A 662 7.40 -7.88 -42.60
N ALA A 663 7.45 -7.23 -41.44
CA ALA A 663 7.36 -5.77 -41.32
C ALA A 663 8.54 -5.00 -41.95
N CYS A 664 9.73 -5.61 -42.02
CA CYS A 664 10.93 -5.02 -42.64
C CYS A 664 11.00 -5.24 -44.17
N THR A 665 10.27 -6.22 -44.70
CA THR A 665 10.43 -6.61 -46.10
C THR A 665 9.81 -5.62 -47.07
N ASN A 666 10.66 -5.03 -47.92
CA ASN A 666 10.22 -4.38 -49.14
C ASN A 666 10.14 -5.45 -50.23
N TRP A 667 8.92 -5.89 -50.58
CA TRP A 667 8.66 -7.00 -51.51
C TRP A 667 9.10 -6.72 -52.96
N ARG A 668 9.90 -5.68 -53.22
CA ARG A 668 10.42 -5.33 -54.55
C ARG A 668 11.67 -6.12 -54.94
N SER A 669 12.54 -6.48 -54.00
CA SER A 669 13.78 -7.25 -54.29
C SER A 669 13.58 -8.76 -54.13
N LEU A 670 14.08 -9.55 -55.09
CA LEU A 670 14.06 -11.02 -55.04
C LEU A 670 14.82 -11.55 -53.82
N TRP A 671 16.02 -11.04 -53.57
CA TRP A 671 16.84 -11.42 -52.42
C TRP A 671 16.17 -11.12 -51.09
N SER A 672 15.50 -9.97 -50.97
CA SER A 672 14.74 -9.63 -49.76
C SER A 672 13.57 -10.59 -49.52
N ARG A 673 12.94 -11.11 -50.59
CA ARG A 673 11.90 -12.14 -50.46
C ARG A 673 12.48 -13.49 -50.04
N ILE A 674 13.59 -13.91 -50.64
CA ILE A 674 14.25 -15.18 -50.29
C ILE A 674 14.67 -15.16 -48.82
N ILE A 675 15.34 -14.11 -48.36
CA ILE A 675 15.76 -13.95 -46.96
C ILE A 675 14.54 -13.98 -46.03
N ALA A 676 13.45 -13.31 -46.40
CA ALA A 676 12.22 -13.31 -45.61
C ALA A 676 11.62 -14.70 -45.48
N ILE A 677 11.52 -15.43 -46.59
CA ILE A 677 11.01 -16.81 -46.63
C ILE A 677 11.85 -17.71 -45.72
N VAL A 678 13.18 -17.61 -45.81
CA VAL A 678 14.11 -18.40 -44.99
C VAL A 678 13.94 -18.08 -43.50
N ILE A 679 13.90 -16.80 -43.11
CA ILE A 679 13.71 -16.38 -41.71
C ILE A 679 12.34 -16.83 -41.19
N VAL A 680 11.27 -16.65 -41.97
CA VAL A 680 9.91 -17.08 -41.61
C VAL A 680 9.83 -18.61 -41.49
N ALA A 681 10.54 -19.37 -42.34
CA ALA A 681 10.62 -20.82 -42.23
C ALA A 681 11.30 -21.24 -40.92
N PHE A 682 12.51 -20.74 -40.63
CA PHE A 682 13.21 -21.06 -39.38
C PHE A 682 12.40 -20.68 -38.14
N THR A 683 11.80 -19.48 -38.12
CA THR A 683 10.99 -19.02 -36.99
C THR A 683 9.70 -19.83 -36.84
N SER A 684 9.03 -20.21 -37.93
CA SER A 684 7.84 -21.08 -37.86
C SER A 684 8.20 -22.48 -37.34
N THR A 685 9.31 -23.04 -37.81
CA THR A 685 9.84 -24.31 -37.28
C THR A 685 10.21 -24.18 -35.81
N ALA A 686 10.81 -23.07 -35.37
CA ALA A 686 11.15 -22.84 -33.98
C ALA A 686 9.90 -22.66 -33.08
N ILE A 687 8.84 -21.99 -33.55
CA ILE A 687 7.55 -21.92 -32.84
C ILE A 687 7.04 -23.35 -32.58
N TRP A 688 7.10 -24.22 -33.59
CA TRP A 688 6.73 -25.62 -33.44
C TRP A 688 7.67 -26.40 -32.51
N ALA A 689 8.97 -26.38 -32.80
CA ALA A 689 10.02 -27.07 -32.06
C ALA A 689 10.02 -26.72 -30.57
N SER A 690 9.69 -25.47 -30.25
CA SER A 690 9.62 -24.98 -28.88
C SER A 690 8.55 -25.67 -28.03
N GLY A 691 7.55 -26.30 -28.65
CA GLY A 691 6.39 -26.87 -27.96
C GLY A 691 5.57 -25.83 -27.18
N SER A 692 5.80 -24.53 -27.41
CA SER A 692 5.12 -23.45 -26.71
C SER A 692 3.72 -23.23 -27.26
N ARG A 693 2.72 -23.62 -26.46
CA ARG A 693 1.29 -23.45 -26.80
C ARG A 693 0.92 -21.99 -26.98
N THR A 694 1.46 -21.13 -26.12
CA THR A 694 1.18 -19.69 -26.12
C THR A 694 1.74 -19.02 -27.37
N ALA A 695 2.97 -19.37 -27.77
CA ALA A 695 3.59 -18.85 -28.99
C ALA A 695 2.85 -19.30 -30.25
N LEU A 696 2.41 -20.57 -30.29
CA LEU A 696 1.68 -21.10 -31.44
C LEU A 696 0.34 -20.39 -31.64
N ILE A 697 -0.47 -20.26 -30.58
CA ILE A 697 -1.78 -19.58 -30.67
C ILE A 697 -1.60 -18.09 -31.04
N ALA A 698 -0.65 -17.41 -30.38
CA ALA A 698 -0.35 -16.02 -30.69
C ALA A 698 0.14 -15.86 -32.14
N GLY A 699 0.95 -16.80 -32.63
CA GLY A 699 1.42 -16.83 -34.01
C GLY A 699 0.30 -17.07 -35.03
N LEU A 700 -0.54 -18.07 -34.81
CA LEU A 700 -1.69 -18.33 -35.68
C LEU A 700 -2.61 -17.11 -35.77
N ALA A 701 -2.93 -16.48 -34.63
CA ALA A 701 -3.73 -15.26 -34.59
C ALA A 701 -3.05 -14.10 -35.34
N ALA A 702 -1.74 -13.90 -35.11
CA ALA A 702 -0.98 -12.84 -35.77
C ALA A 702 -0.88 -13.03 -37.28
N PHE A 703 -0.58 -14.25 -37.75
CA PHE A 703 -0.51 -14.59 -39.17
C PHE A 703 -1.89 -14.51 -39.85
N ALA A 704 -2.94 -15.00 -39.20
CA ALA A 704 -4.31 -14.90 -39.73
C ALA A 704 -4.72 -13.44 -39.93
N TRP A 705 -4.36 -12.54 -39.00
CA TRP A 705 -4.60 -11.11 -39.16
C TRP A 705 -3.74 -10.52 -40.29
N ILE A 706 -2.45 -10.83 -40.36
CA ILE A 706 -1.57 -10.35 -41.45
C ILE A 706 -2.15 -10.75 -42.81
N VAL A 707 -2.52 -12.04 -42.98
CA VAL A 707 -3.12 -12.58 -44.21
C VAL A 707 -4.48 -11.93 -44.49
N GLY A 708 -5.37 -11.88 -43.50
CA GLY A 708 -6.70 -11.27 -43.65
C GLY A 708 -6.62 -9.79 -44.05
N SER A 709 -5.67 -9.04 -43.48
CA SER A 709 -5.42 -7.65 -43.86
C SER A 709 -4.87 -7.52 -45.28
N ALA A 710 -4.01 -8.44 -45.72
CA ALA A 710 -3.51 -8.45 -47.09
C ALA A 710 -4.63 -8.75 -48.10
N ILE A 711 -5.61 -9.58 -47.72
CA ILE A 711 -6.80 -9.90 -48.53
C ILE A 711 -7.81 -8.74 -48.55
N GLN A 712 -7.98 -8.03 -47.43
CA GLN A 712 -8.97 -6.97 -47.24
C GLN A 712 -8.53 -5.61 -47.81
N TYR A 713 -7.24 -5.27 -47.72
CA TYR A 713 -6.71 -3.93 -48.04
C TYR A 713 -5.82 -3.86 -49.30
N GLY A 714 -5.96 -4.82 -50.23
CA GLY A 714 -5.38 -4.68 -51.57
C GLY A 714 -6.10 -3.59 -52.37
N GLU A 715 -5.71 -2.32 -52.22
CA GLU A 715 -6.36 -1.17 -52.85
C GLU A 715 -5.87 -0.89 -54.29
N THR A 716 -6.77 -1.07 -55.27
CA THR A 716 -7.18 -0.17 -56.40
C THR A 716 -8.23 -0.92 -57.24
N PRO A 717 -9.10 -0.24 -58.04
CA PRO A 717 -10.33 -0.84 -58.59
C PRO A 717 -10.07 -2.10 -59.43
N PRO A 718 -11.04 -3.02 -59.55
CA PRO A 718 -10.78 -4.37 -60.03
C PRO A 718 -10.41 -4.36 -61.52
N SER A 719 -9.11 -4.34 -61.81
CA SER A 719 -8.63 -4.87 -63.08
C SER A 719 -8.73 -6.41 -63.02
N PRO A 720 -9.00 -7.10 -64.15
CA PRO A 720 -9.03 -8.58 -64.19
C PRO A 720 -7.73 -9.21 -63.65
N TRP A 721 -6.61 -8.51 -63.79
CA TRP A 721 -5.31 -8.88 -63.26
C TRP A 721 -5.23 -8.82 -61.73
N ALA A 722 -5.87 -7.84 -61.09
CA ALA A 722 -5.93 -7.75 -59.63
C ALA A 722 -6.76 -8.89 -59.02
N VAL A 723 -7.85 -9.30 -59.68
CA VAL A 723 -8.67 -10.45 -59.27
C VAL A 723 -7.91 -11.76 -59.41
N ARG A 724 -7.19 -11.96 -60.53
CA ARG A 724 -6.32 -13.13 -60.74
C ARG A 724 -5.17 -13.19 -59.73
N ARG A 725 -4.59 -12.04 -59.38
CA ARG A 725 -3.54 -11.93 -58.34
C ARG A 725 -4.08 -12.20 -56.93
N ARG A 726 -5.31 -11.76 -56.63
CA ARG A 726 -5.99 -12.05 -55.36
C ARG A 726 -6.32 -13.53 -55.24
N ARG A 727 -6.85 -14.16 -56.30
CA ARG A 727 -7.10 -15.61 -56.35
C ARG A 727 -5.81 -16.44 -56.23
N THR A 728 -4.72 -16.03 -56.89
CA THR A 728 -3.42 -16.70 -56.75
C THR A 728 -2.80 -16.50 -55.38
N THR A 729 -2.95 -15.33 -54.75
CA THR A 729 -2.50 -15.10 -53.36
C THR A 729 -3.30 -15.96 -52.38
N ILE A 730 -4.63 -16.04 -52.53
CA ILE A 730 -5.48 -16.92 -51.73
C ILE A 730 -5.10 -18.38 -51.97
N ALA A 731 -4.91 -18.81 -53.21
CA ALA A 731 -4.48 -20.17 -53.54
C ALA A 731 -3.09 -20.49 -52.98
N GLN A 732 -2.12 -19.57 -53.05
CA GLN A 732 -0.80 -19.73 -52.44
C GLN A 732 -0.88 -19.85 -50.93
N VAL A 733 -1.70 -19.02 -50.27
CA VAL A 733 -1.95 -19.09 -48.82
C VAL A 733 -2.59 -20.42 -48.45
N VAL A 734 -3.60 -20.88 -49.19
CA VAL A 734 -4.25 -22.17 -48.99
C VAL A 734 -3.26 -23.31 -49.19
N VAL A 735 -2.48 -23.32 -50.27
CA VAL A 735 -1.46 -24.35 -50.54
C VAL A 735 -0.40 -24.36 -49.45
N VAL A 736 0.15 -23.20 -49.06
CA VAL A 736 1.13 -23.10 -47.97
C VAL A 736 0.51 -23.54 -46.65
N SER A 737 -0.76 -23.24 -46.38
CA SER A 737 -1.46 -23.66 -45.15
C SER A 737 -1.73 -25.16 -45.14
N VAL A 738 -2.04 -25.77 -46.29
CA VAL A 738 -2.24 -27.22 -46.46
C VAL A 738 -0.91 -27.95 -46.37
N VAL A 739 0.16 -27.44 -47.01
CA VAL A 739 1.51 -28.01 -46.93
C VAL A 739 2.07 -27.89 -45.53
N MET A 740 1.92 -26.74 -44.88
CA MET A 740 2.22 -26.59 -43.46
C MET A 740 1.38 -27.54 -42.62
N GLY A 741 0.05 -27.61 -42.82
CA GLY A 741 -0.82 -28.53 -42.11
C GLY A 741 -0.40 -30.00 -42.26
N ALA A 742 0.00 -30.41 -43.46
CA ALA A 742 0.51 -31.75 -43.75
C ALA A 742 1.88 -32.01 -43.11
N ALA A 743 2.80 -31.04 -43.14
CA ALA A 743 4.10 -31.13 -42.47
C ALA A 743 3.95 -31.17 -40.94
N LEU A 744 3.02 -30.38 -40.39
CA LEU A 744 2.66 -30.38 -38.97
C LEU A 744 1.99 -31.71 -38.55
N TYR A 745 1.19 -32.31 -39.43
CA TYR A 745 0.61 -33.64 -39.23
C TYR A 745 1.66 -34.75 -39.31
N ALA A 746 2.64 -34.65 -40.22
CA ALA A 746 3.77 -35.58 -40.30
C ALA A 746 4.67 -35.53 -39.06
N LEU A 747 4.72 -34.39 -38.37
CA LEU A 747 5.42 -34.18 -37.09
C LEU A 747 4.48 -34.32 -35.86
N LYS A 748 3.33 -34.99 -35.99
CA LYS A 748 2.35 -35.13 -34.90
C LYS A 748 2.91 -35.77 -33.63
N ASP A 749 3.89 -36.66 -33.79
CA ASP A 749 4.52 -37.39 -32.70
C ASP A 749 5.66 -36.59 -32.02
N THR A 750 6.09 -35.48 -32.66
CA THR A 750 7.18 -34.59 -32.23
C THR A 750 6.75 -33.11 -32.36
N GLY A 751 5.94 -32.62 -31.41
CA GLY A 751 5.53 -31.21 -31.39
C GLY A 751 4.39 -30.82 -30.42
N PRO A 752 3.92 -29.57 -30.46
CA PRO A 752 2.79 -29.07 -29.65
C PRO A 752 1.44 -29.72 -30.00
N ALA A 753 1.28 -30.35 -31.18
CA ALA A 753 0.03 -31.01 -31.59
C ALA A 753 -0.42 -32.15 -30.67
N ARG A 754 0.51 -32.97 -30.15
CA ARG A 754 0.22 -33.99 -29.12
C ARG A 754 -0.37 -33.37 -27.84
N ARG A 755 -0.12 -32.08 -27.58
CA ARG A 755 -0.63 -31.32 -26.42
C ARG A 755 -1.86 -30.47 -26.74
N LEU A 756 -2.11 -30.13 -28.01
CA LEU A 756 -3.34 -29.43 -28.43
C LEU A 756 -4.56 -30.34 -28.31
N GLY A 757 -4.40 -31.64 -28.56
CA GLY A 757 -5.48 -32.62 -28.44
C GLY A 757 -6.10 -32.74 -27.04
N TRP A 758 -5.44 -32.23 -25.99
CA TRP A 758 -5.96 -32.22 -24.61
C TRP A 758 -6.55 -30.85 -24.20
N ILE A 759 -6.52 -29.84 -25.09
CA ILE A 759 -6.87 -28.45 -24.79
C ILE A 759 -8.07 -27.99 -25.59
N VAL A 760 -8.20 -28.43 -26.84
CA VAL A 760 -9.37 -28.06 -27.65
C VAL A 760 -10.57 -28.81 -27.08
N PRO A 761 -11.54 -28.12 -26.46
CA PRO A 761 -12.74 -28.79 -25.98
C PRO A 761 -13.45 -29.43 -27.18
N SER A 762 -14.18 -30.53 -26.94
CA SER A 762 -15.11 -31.02 -27.95
C SER A 762 -16.11 -29.91 -28.29
N ALA A 763 -16.72 -29.98 -29.49
CA ALA A 763 -17.68 -28.99 -29.96
C ALA A 763 -19.04 -29.13 -29.25
N SER A 764 -19.06 -29.07 -27.93
CA SER A 764 -20.26 -29.00 -27.10
C SER A 764 -20.19 -27.78 -26.16
N ALA A 765 -21.35 -27.20 -25.86
CA ALA A 765 -21.45 -26.04 -24.97
C ALA A 765 -20.87 -26.35 -23.58
N ASP A 766 -21.09 -27.56 -23.07
CA ASP A 766 -20.58 -28.00 -21.77
C ASP A 766 -19.06 -28.18 -21.77
N ALA A 767 -18.47 -28.72 -22.83
CA ALA A 767 -17.02 -28.86 -22.94
C ALA A 767 -16.34 -27.49 -23.09
N VAL A 768 -16.93 -26.58 -23.87
CA VAL A 768 -16.44 -25.20 -24.00
C VAL A 768 -16.59 -24.45 -22.67
N GLY A 769 -17.72 -24.57 -21.98
CA GLY A 769 -17.96 -23.97 -20.66
C GLY A 769 -17.01 -24.50 -19.59
N GLY A 770 -16.82 -25.83 -19.54
CA GLY A 770 -15.85 -26.49 -18.66
C GLY A 770 -14.41 -26.07 -18.97
N PHE A 771 -14.05 -25.92 -20.24
CA PHE A 771 -12.73 -25.42 -20.65
C PHE A 771 -12.51 -23.95 -20.25
N LEU A 772 -13.49 -23.07 -20.48
CA LEU A 772 -13.45 -21.67 -20.05
C LEU A 772 -13.29 -21.56 -18.54
N LYS A 773 -14.02 -22.38 -17.77
CA LYS A 773 -13.99 -22.35 -16.31
C LYS A 773 -12.74 -23.00 -15.72
N GLU A 774 -12.43 -24.24 -16.07
CA GLU A 774 -11.37 -25.01 -15.42
C GLU A 774 -9.99 -24.74 -16.01
N THR A 775 -9.89 -24.57 -17.33
CA THR A 775 -8.60 -24.41 -18.02
C THR A 775 -8.20 -22.96 -18.19
N LEU A 776 -9.14 -22.06 -18.48
CA LEU A 776 -8.83 -20.64 -18.71
C LEU A 776 -8.98 -19.79 -17.43
N TRP A 777 -10.03 -20.02 -16.63
CA TRP A 777 -10.27 -19.24 -15.42
C TRP A 777 -9.56 -19.81 -14.19
N ASN A 778 -9.89 -21.04 -13.75
CA ASN A 778 -9.40 -21.65 -12.51
C ASN A 778 -7.94 -22.09 -12.62
N ARG A 779 -7.58 -22.74 -13.74
CA ARG A 779 -6.27 -23.25 -14.15
C ARG A 779 -5.44 -23.78 -12.98
N ALA A 780 -5.75 -25.01 -12.58
CA ALA A 780 -5.10 -25.71 -11.47
C ALA A 780 -5.15 -24.94 -10.13
N GLY A 781 -6.14 -24.06 -9.92
CA GLY A 781 -6.38 -23.34 -8.67
C GLY A 781 -5.79 -21.92 -8.59
N TYR A 782 -4.89 -21.54 -9.50
CA TYR A 782 -4.26 -20.22 -9.52
C TYR A 782 -5.26 -19.08 -9.67
N GLY A 783 -6.34 -19.27 -10.44
CA GLY A 783 -7.37 -18.25 -10.60
C GLY A 783 -8.16 -18.00 -9.32
N THR A 784 -8.46 -19.07 -8.59
CA THR A 784 -9.13 -18.99 -7.30
C THR A 784 -8.23 -18.32 -6.26
N ALA A 785 -6.94 -18.69 -6.22
CA ALA A 785 -5.96 -18.05 -5.33
C ALA A 785 -5.84 -16.55 -5.62
N ALA A 786 -5.73 -16.16 -6.90
CA ALA A 786 -5.59 -14.76 -7.26
C ALA A 786 -6.83 -13.93 -6.91
N ALA A 787 -8.03 -14.48 -7.10
CA ALA A 787 -9.27 -13.83 -6.68
C ALA A 787 -9.32 -13.64 -5.15
N GLU A 788 -8.89 -14.65 -4.39
CA GLU A 788 -8.84 -14.58 -2.93
C GLU A 788 -7.80 -13.58 -2.42
N MET A 789 -6.63 -13.50 -3.08
CA MET A 789 -5.62 -12.49 -2.79
C MET A 789 -6.14 -11.08 -3.05
N ILE A 790 -6.80 -10.84 -4.19
CA ILE A 790 -7.41 -9.54 -4.52
C ILE A 790 -8.47 -9.17 -3.48
N ARG A 791 -9.24 -10.15 -3.00
CA ARG A 791 -10.28 -9.94 -1.98
C ARG A 791 -9.69 -9.62 -0.60
N LYS A 792 -8.63 -10.31 -0.18
CA LYS A 792 -8.01 -10.14 1.14
C LYS A 792 -7.06 -8.95 1.23
N ASN A 793 -6.38 -8.61 0.14
CA ASN A 793 -5.30 -7.63 0.13
C ASN A 793 -5.50 -6.60 -1.01
N PRO A 794 -6.15 -5.46 -0.75
CA PRO A 794 -6.35 -4.41 -1.76
C PRO A 794 -5.06 -3.63 -2.13
N CYS A 795 -3.98 -3.82 -1.37
CA CYS A 795 -2.67 -3.18 -1.52
C CYS A 795 -1.61 -4.13 -2.12
N PRO A 796 -0.45 -3.64 -2.61
CA PRO A 796 0.54 -4.48 -3.28
C PRO A 796 1.19 -5.51 -2.34
N VAL A 797 1.26 -6.75 -2.83
CA VAL A 797 1.75 -7.98 -2.16
C VAL A 797 3.06 -8.48 -2.80
N MET A 798 3.22 -8.30 -4.12
CA MET A 798 4.42 -8.49 -4.93
C MET A 798 5.25 -9.79 -4.81
N VAL A 799 4.75 -10.89 -4.22
CA VAL A 799 5.29 -12.24 -4.47
C VAL A 799 4.17 -13.28 -4.45
N GLY A 800 4.23 -14.21 -5.39
CA GLY A 800 3.25 -15.25 -5.68
C GLY A 800 3.10 -16.38 -4.65
N ASP A 801 2.90 -16.06 -3.37
CA ASP A 801 2.46 -17.05 -2.38
C ASP A 801 0.93 -17.26 -2.45
N TYR A 802 0.42 -17.42 -3.68
CA TYR A 802 -0.95 -17.81 -4.00
C TYR A 802 -1.39 -19.06 -3.21
N LEU A 803 -0.41 -19.87 -2.83
CA LEU A 803 -0.54 -21.09 -2.05
C LEU A 803 -0.86 -20.87 -0.57
N SER A 804 -0.44 -19.76 0.05
CA SER A 804 -0.80 -19.53 1.47
C SER A 804 -2.30 -19.25 1.62
N HIS A 805 -2.96 -18.90 0.52
CA HIS A 805 -4.39 -18.57 0.47
C HIS A 805 -5.27 -19.79 0.15
N LEU A 806 -4.69 -20.91 -0.25
CA LEU A 806 -5.41 -22.15 -0.56
C LEU A 806 -4.91 -23.29 0.34
N ARG A 807 -5.83 -24.03 0.98
CA ARG A 807 -5.52 -25.20 1.84
C ARG A 807 -4.94 -26.41 1.09
N ARG A 808 -4.51 -26.26 -0.17
CA ARG A 808 -4.01 -27.35 -1.03
C ARG A 808 -2.79 -26.88 -1.82
N PRO A 809 -1.78 -27.75 -2.00
CA PRO A 809 -0.65 -27.45 -2.87
C PRO A 809 -1.12 -27.30 -4.33
N LEU A 810 -0.74 -26.21 -4.97
CA LEU A 810 -0.85 -26.00 -6.41
C LEU A 810 0.39 -26.59 -7.08
N ALA A 811 0.22 -27.25 -8.23
CA ALA A 811 1.35 -27.62 -9.06
C ALA A 811 2.09 -26.34 -9.52
N PRO A 812 3.43 -26.31 -9.53
CA PRO A 812 4.18 -25.20 -10.09
C PRO A 812 3.79 -24.99 -11.57
N ASP A 813 3.36 -23.79 -11.91
CA ASP A 813 3.11 -23.38 -13.30
C ASP A 813 3.39 -21.88 -13.42
N ASN A 814 3.65 -21.41 -14.64
CA ASN A 814 3.93 -20.01 -14.91
C ASN A 814 2.68 -19.14 -14.65
N ALA A 815 2.85 -17.82 -14.50
CA ALA A 815 1.75 -16.90 -14.32
C ALA A 815 0.67 -17.10 -15.41
N GLN A 816 -0.56 -17.39 -14.96
CA GLN A 816 -1.62 -18.00 -15.78
C GLN A 816 -2.52 -17.01 -16.49
N ASN A 817 -2.55 -15.79 -15.99
CA ASN A 817 -3.24 -14.64 -16.56
C ASN A 817 -2.49 -13.42 -16.05
N TRP A 818 -1.70 -12.81 -16.91
CA TRP A 818 -0.80 -11.72 -16.56
C TRP A 818 -1.54 -10.52 -15.93
N VAL A 819 -2.71 -10.16 -16.48
CA VAL A 819 -3.53 -9.06 -15.96
C VAL A 819 -4.00 -9.34 -14.54
N ARG A 820 -4.51 -10.55 -14.29
CA ARG A 820 -4.97 -10.99 -12.97
C ARG A 820 -3.82 -11.14 -11.99
N HIS A 821 -2.69 -11.68 -12.43
CA HIS A 821 -1.48 -11.79 -11.60
C HIS A 821 -0.99 -10.41 -11.19
N HIS A 822 -0.89 -9.45 -12.12
CA HIS A 822 -0.55 -8.08 -11.78
C HIS A 822 -1.56 -7.43 -10.84
N LEU A 823 -2.86 -7.70 -11.01
CA LEU A 823 -3.88 -7.19 -10.09
C LEU A 823 -3.75 -7.79 -8.68
N ALA A 824 -3.45 -9.08 -8.57
CA ALA A 824 -3.25 -9.76 -7.30
C ALA A 824 -1.93 -9.35 -6.61
N GLU A 825 -0.86 -9.13 -7.37
CA GLU A 825 0.46 -8.76 -6.85
C GLU A 825 0.57 -7.27 -6.54
N LEU A 826 -0.04 -6.41 -7.35
CA LEU A 826 0.00 -4.95 -7.13
C LEU A 826 -1.20 -4.45 -6.31
N GLY A 827 -2.21 -5.30 -6.07
CA GLY A 827 -3.49 -4.89 -5.51
C GLY A 827 -4.27 -3.98 -6.45
N LEU A 828 -5.48 -3.59 -6.03
CA LEU A 828 -6.30 -2.62 -6.76
C LEU A 828 -5.57 -1.27 -6.85
N VAL A 829 -4.98 -0.83 -5.73
CA VAL A 829 -4.30 0.47 -5.68
C VAL A 829 -3.10 0.46 -6.60
N GLY A 830 -2.16 -0.47 -6.47
CA GLY A 830 -0.93 -0.48 -7.29
C GLY A 830 -1.18 -0.75 -8.78
N SER A 831 -2.38 -1.22 -9.15
CA SER A 831 -2.74 -1.48 -10.55
C SER A 831 -3.25 -0.26 -11.32
N LEU A 832 -3.65 0.82 -10.64
CA LEU A 832 -4.26 1.98 -11.28
C LEU A 832 -3.39 2.60 -12.38
N ALA A 833 -2.07 2.66 -12.17
CA ALA A 833 -1.14 3.31 -13.09
C ALA A 833 -0.99 2.55 -14.42
N TRP A 834 -0.80 1.23 -14.38
CA TRP A 834 -0.70 0.43 -15.61
C TRP A 834 -2.04 0.33 -16.34
N MET A 835 -3.16 0.28 -15.60
CA MET A 835 -4.52 0.32 -16.19
C MET A 835 -4.77 1.65 -16.90
N ALA A 836 -4.42 2.78 -16.27
CA ALA A 836 -4.52 4.10 -16.89
C ALA A 836 -3.66 4.20 -18.16
N TRP A 837 -2.45 3.63 -18.13
CA TRP A 837 -1.59 3.53 -19.31
C TRP A 837 -2.21 2.65 -20.41
N ALA A 838 -2.78 1.49 -20.07
CA ALA A 838 -3.46 0.60 -21.00
C ALA A 838 -4.65 1.28 -21.70
N VAL A 839 -5.42 2.09 -20.97
CA VAL A 839 -6.47 2.93 -21.56
C VAL A 839 -5.86 4.00 -22.47
N ALA A 840 -4.80 4.68 -22.03
CA ALA A 840 -4.15 5.73 -22.80
C ALA A 840 -3.59 5.24 -24.14
N ILE A 841 -2.99 4.04 -24.18
CA ILE A 841 -2.49 3.45 -25.43
C ILE A 841 -3.62 3.02 -26.37
N VAL A 842 -4.72 2.45 -25.86
CA VAL A 842 -5.89 2.08 -26.67
C VAL A 842 -6.54 3.32 -27.28
N VAL A 843 -6.75 4.36 -26.47
CA VAL A 843 -7.30 5.64 -26.94
C VAL A 843 -6.38 6.30 -27.97
N TRP A 844 -5.07 6.25 -27.75
CA TRP A 844 -4.07 6.75 -28.70
C TRP A 844 -4.13 5.99 -30.02
N ALA A 845 -4.18 4.66 -29.98
CA ALA A 845 -4.25 3.80 -31.17
C ALA A 845 -5.56 4.00 -31.95
N ALA A 846 -6.68 4.23 -31.26
CA ALA A 846 -7.98 4.46 -31.90
C ALA A 846 -8.05 5.81 -32.66
N ARG A 847 -7.36 6.85 -32.17
CA ARG A 847 -7.46 8.21 -32.71
C ARG A 847 -6.61 8.48 -33.96
N ARG A 848 -5.61 7.64 -34.27
CA ARG A 848 -4.63 7.91 -35.34
C ARG A 848 -4.83 7.02 -36.56
N ARG A 849 -4.87 7.62 -37.76
CA ARG A 849 -4.96 6.92 -39.06
C ARG A 849 -3.57 6.71 -39.66
N THR A 850 -3.33 5.55 -40.27
CA THR A 850 -2.07 5.21 -40.95
C THR A 850 -2.13 5.50 -42.44
N SER A 851 -1.01 5.93 -43.02
CA SER A 851 -0.80 5.93 -44.46
C SER A 851 -0.89 4.50 -45.03
N LEU A 852 -1.25 4.36 -46.31
CA LEU A 852 -1.41 3.04 -46.95
C LEU A 852 -0.11 2.22 -47.05
N ALA A 853 1.03 2.88 -47.29
CA ALA A 853 2.33 2.23 -47.40
C ALA A 853 2.84 1.72 -46.03
N ASP A 854 2.61 2.48 -44.96
CA ASP A 854 2.98 2.12 -43.59
C ASP A 854 2.00 1.14 -42.94
N ARG A 855 0.81 0.97 -43.54
CA ARG A 855 -0.25 0.09 -43.05
C ARG A 855 0.21 -1.37 -42.93
N ARG A 856 1.02 -1.88 -43.88
CA ARG A 856 1.48 -3.28 -43.86
C ARG A 856 2.44 -3.55 -42.71
N SER A 857 3.50 -2.74 -42.57
CA SER A 857 4.41 -2.85 -41.44
C SER A 857 3.67 -2.66 -40.11
N ALA A 858 2.76 -1.67 -40.03
CA ALA A 858 1.95 -1.44 -38.82
C ALA A 858 1.07 -2.64 -38.47
N VAL A 859 0.45 -3.31 -39.46
CA VAL A 859 -0.36 -4.50 -39.23
C VAL A 859 0.50 -5.66 -38.73
N SER A 860 1.66 -5.92 -39.33
CA SER A 860 2.55 -7.00 -38.87
C SER A 860 3.07 -6.78 -37.44
N ILE A 861 3.37 -5.53 -37.08
CA ILE A 861 3.83 -5.21 -35.71
C ILE A 861 2.67 -5.34 -34.71
N VAL A 862 1.50 -4.76 -35.02
CA VAL A 862 0.35 -4.78 -34.10
C VAL A 862 -0.24 -6.16 -33.95
N SER A 863 -0.20 -7.01 -34.97
CA SER A 863 -0.70 -8.39 -34.89
C SER A 863 0.12 -9.23 -33.91
N ALA A 864 1.44 -9.05 -33.90
CA ALA A 864 2.32 -9.68 -32.91
C ALA A 864 2.01 -9.20 -31.48
N LEU A 865 1.91 -7.88 -31.28
CA LEU A 865 1.58 -7.29 -29.97
C LEU A 865 0.18 -7.71 -29.48
N ALA A 866 -0.81 -7.76 -30.38
CA ALA A 866 -2.16 -8.19 -30.06
C ALA A 866 -2.20 -9.69 -29.73
N GLY A 867 -1.47 -10.53 -30.47
CA GLY A 867 -1.32 -11.95 -30.16
C GLY A 867 -0.72 -12.17 -28.77
N ILE A 868 0.31 -11.40 -28.40
CA ILE A 868 0.90 -11.38 -27.06
C ILE A 868 -0.12 -10.92 -26.01
N LEU A 869 -0.87 -9.86 -26.27
CA LEU A 869 -1.88 -9.34 -25.33
C LEU A 869 -3.00 -10.36 -25.07
N VAL A 870 -3.51 -11.00 -26.12
CA VAL A 870 -4.55 -12.04 -26.02
C VAL A 870 -4.02 -13.23 -25.22
N ILE A 871 -2.83 -13.72 -25.57
CA ILE A 871 -2.27 -14.86 -24.86
C ILE A 871 -1.83 -14.52 -23.44
N SER A 872 -1.61 -13.24 -23.13
CA SER A 872 -1.34 -12.77 -21.77
C SER A 872 -2.54 -12.93 -20.84
N GLN A 873 -3.75 -13.19 -21.37
CA GLN A 873 -4.92 -13.58 -20.56
C GLN A 873 -4.84 -15.03 -20.07
N VAL A 874 -3.95 -15.83 -20.66
CA VAL A 874 -3.79 -17.26 -20.38
C VAL A 874 -2.34 -17.65 -20.08
N GLY A 875 -1.44 -16.69 -19.94
CA GLY A 875 -0.03 -16.96 -19.65
C GLY A 875 0.75 -15.67 -19.46
N MET A 876 2.03 -15.77 -19.12
CA MET A 876 2.94 -14.62 -19.05
C MET A 876 4.09 -14.81 -20.04
N PRO A 877 3.87 -14.57 -21.34
CA PRO A 877 4.91 -14.74 -22.36
C PRO A 877 6.10 -13.79 -22.17
N THR A 878 5.92 -12.68 -21.45
CA THR A 878 6.88 -11.61 -21.25
C THR A 878 7.66 -11.70 -19.92
N GLN A 879 7.61 -12.84 -19.23
CA GLN A 879 8.41 -13.05 -18.01
C GLN A 879 9.92 -13.04 -18.31
N ASN A 880 10.32 -13.48 -19.50
CA ASN A 880 11.71 -13.43 -19.93
C ASN A 880 12.09 -11.99 -20.37
N PRO A 881 13.16 -11.38 -19.82
CA PRO A 881 13.55 -10.01 -20.14
C PRO A 881 13.76 -9.75 -21.63
N ALA A 882 14.35 -10.70 -22.36
CA ALA A 882 14.59 -10.54 -23.79
C ALA A 882 13.27 -10.43 -24.56
N VAL A 883 12.26 -11.20 -24.17
CA VAL A 883 10.91 -11.12 -24.75
C VAL A 883 10.26 -9.79 -24.37
N ALA A 884 10.31 -9.40 -23.09
CA ALA A 884 9.74 -8.13 -22.61
C ALA A 884 10.32 -6.93 -23.36
N LEU A 885 11.65 -6.79 -23.39
CA LEU A 885 12.35 -5.70 -24.08
C LEU A 885 12.01 -5.64 -25.57
N THR A 886 11.84 -6.80 -26.21
CA THR A 886 11.45 -6.88 -27.62
C THR A 886 10.01 -6.46 -27.84
N CYS A 887 9.10 -6.80 -26.91
CA CYS A 887 7.72 -6.29 -26.93
C CYS A 887 7.70 -4.76 -26.83
N TRP A 888 8.48 -4.18 -25.91
CA TRP A 888 8.59 -2.72 -25.77
C TRP A 888 9.23 -2.06 -27.01
N THR A 889 10.21 -2.73 -27.63
CA THR A 889 10.81 -2.31 -28.90
C THR A 889 9.79 -2.33 -30.04
N PHE A 890 8.94 -3.35 -30.12
CA PHE A 890 7.85 -3.45 -31.11
C PHE A 890 6.78 -2.39 -30.85
N LEU A 891 6.48 -2.07 -29.59
CA LEU A 891 5.59 -0.98 -29.26
C LEU A 891 6.13 0.36 -29.76
N PHE A 892 7.41 0.67 -29.48
CA PHE A 892 8.06 1.87 -30.03
C PHE A 892 8.01 1.88 -31.57
N TRP A 893 8.32 0.75 -32.20
CA TRP A 893 8.31 0.62 -33.65
C TRP A 893 6.92 0.85 -34.24
N TYR A 894 5.87 0.33 -33.60
CA TYR A 894 4.48 0.59 -33.99
C TYR A 894 4.16 2.10 -33.94
N VAL A 895 4.59 2.79 -32.89
CA VAL A 895 4.41 4.25 -32.75
C VAL A 895 5.13 5.00 -33.85
N LEU A 896 6.38 4.62 -34.13
CA LEU A 896 7.24 5.22 -35.15
C LEU A 896 6.64 5.05 -36.57
N VAL A 897 6.02 3.91 -36.85
CA VAL A 897 5.36 3.63 -38.15
C VAL A 897 4.01 4.36 -38.26
N ARG A 898 3.28 4.55 -37.15
CA ARG A 898 1.97 5.22 -37.14
C ARG A 898 2.02 6.74 -37.17
N SER A 899 3.16 7.35 -36.84
CA SER A 899 3.30 8.81 -36.75
C SER A 899 4.53 9.32 -37.52
N PRO A 900 4.69 9.03 -38.83
CA PRO A 900 5.83 9.52 -39.59
C PRO A 900 5.73 11.04 -39.74
N GLY A 901 6.68 11.78 -39.16
CA GLY A 901 6.81 13.23 -39.34
C GLY A 901 5.94 14.10 -38.44
N ASP A 902 5.21 13.54 -37.47
CA ASP A 902 4.45 14.35 -36.53
C ASP A 902 5.37 14.94 -35.46
N THR A 903 5.74 16.21 -35.68
CA THR A 903 6.51 17.04 -34.74
C THR A 903 5.84 17.18 -33.37
N THR A 904 4.62 16.64 -33.17
CA THR A 904 3.96 16.56 -31.86
C THR A 904 4.43 15.40 -30.98
N ILE A 905 4.96 14.29 -31.52
CA ILE A 905 5.75 13.33 -30.72
C ILE A 905 7.13 13.96 -30.39
N ALA A 906 7.63 14.81 -31.30
CA ALA A 906 8.80 15.65 -31.10
C ALA A 906 8.51 17.00 -30.44
N ALA A 907 7.31 17.22 -29.86
CA ALA A 907 7.03 18.40 -29.05
C ALA A 907 7.73 18.20 -27.70
N ARG A 908 9.06 18.36 -27.75
CA ARG A 908 10.03 18.29 -26.65
C ARG A 908 9.75 19.28 -25.52
N SER A 909 8.66 20.04 -25.58
CA SER A 909 8.37 21.20 -24.73
C SER A 909 7.03 21.15 -23.97
N ALA A 910 6.13 20.19 -24.24
CA ALA A 910 4.95 20.02 -23.41
C ALA A 910 5.32 19.19 -22.17
N VAL A 911 5.50 19.86 -21.04
CA VAL A 911 5.72 19.21 -19.75
C VAL A 911 4.40 18.55 -19.31
N ALA A 912 4.47 17.32 -18.80
CA ALA A 912 3.26 16.68 -18.26
C ALA A 912 2.67 17.55 -17.14
N PRO A 913 1.34 17.66 -17.05
CA PRO A 913 0.74 18.56 -16.10
C PRO A 913 1.13 18.15 -14.68
N TRP A 914 1.51 19.14 -13.88
CA TRP A 914 2.01 18.96 -12.52
C TRP A 914 1.07 18.18 -11.61
N TRP A 915 -0.25 18.27 -11.83
CA TRP A 915 -1.24 17.48 -11.10
C TRP A 915 -1.13 15.98 -11.39
N GLY A 916 -0.72 15.61 -12.60
CA GLY A 916 -0.46 14.21 -12.94
C GLY A 916 0.69 13.67 -12.11
N TRP A 917 1.77 14.44 -11.98
CA TRP A 917 2.89 14.10 -11.09
C TRP A 917 2.49 14.07 -9.63
N GLY A 918 1.66 15.01 -9.15
CA GLY A 918 1.14 14.99 -7.78
C GLY A 918 0.27 13.75 -7.50
N LEU A 919 -0.58 13.33 -8.45
CA LEU A 919 -1.34 12.08 -8.34
C LEU A 919 -0.44 10.86 -8.36
N ALA A 920 0.58 10.83 -9.23
CA ALA A 920 1.57 9.76 -9.26
C ALA A 920 2.33 9.67 -7.92
N SER A 921 2.74 10.79 -7.34
CA SER A 921 3.39 10.82 -6.02
C SER A 921 2.47 10.31 -4.92
N ALA A 922 1.22 10.77 -4.86
CA ALA A 922 0.24 10.26 -3.90
C ALA A 922 0.00 8.75 -4.06
N PHE A 923 -0.14 8.29 -5.29
CA PHE A 923 -0.25 6.87 -5.64
C PHE A 923 0.97 6.08 -5.15
N VAL A 924 2.20 6.52 -5.44
CA VAL A 924 3.43 5.85 -4.99
C VAL A 924 3.48 5.79 -3.47
N ILE A 925 3.16 6.88 -2.77
CA ILE A 925 3.15 6.92 -1.30
C ILE A 925 2.14 5.92 -0.73
N VAL A 926 0.90 5.92 -1.24
CA VAL A 926 -0.15 5.00 -0.77
C VAL A 926 0.23 3.54 -1.08
N SER A 927 0.75 3.25 -2.27
CA SER A 927 1.23 1.92 -2.62
C SER A 927 2.37 1.48 -1.71
N THR A 928 3.34 2.36 -1.42
CA THR A 928 4.50 2.06 -0.57
C THR A 928 4.08 1.79 0.87
N ILE A 929 3.27 2.66 1.46
CA ILE A 929 2.75 2.50 2.83
C ILE A 929 1.89 1.24 2.92
N GLY A 930 1.02 1.01 1.94
CA GLY A 930 0.18 -0.19 1.87
C GLY A 930 1.02 -1.47 1.80
N THR A 931 2.04 -1.51 0.95
CA THR A 931 2.96 -2.66 0.86
C THR A 931 3.75 -2.87 2.14
N TRP A 932 4.22 -1.80 2.78
CA TRP A 932 4.90 -1.89 4.08
C TRP A 932 3.98 -2.46 5.14
N MET A 933 2.78 -1.91 5.30
CA MET A 933 1.81 -2.35 6.31
C MET A 933 1.45 -3.83 6.14
N VAL A 934 1.10 -4.24 4.91
CA VAL A 934 0.73 -5.63 4.61
C VAL A 934 1.96 -6.55 4.73
N GLY A 935 3.12 -6.11 4.24
CA GLY A 935 4.39 -6.84 4.32
C GLY A 935 4.86 -7.09 5.76
N ALA A 936 4.71 -6.09 6.64
CA ALA A 936 5.12 -6.15 8.05
C ALA A 936 4.07 -6.76 8.99
N THR A 937 2.90 -7.15 8.48
CA THR A 937 1.83 -7.74 9.31
C THR A 937 1.37 -9.09 8.76
N THR A 938 0.57 -9.11 7.70
CA THR A 938 -0.08 -10.34 7.21
C THR A 938 0.83 -11.20 6.35
N LEU A 939 1.78 -10.60 5.63
CA LEU A 939 2.62 -11.31 4.66
C LEU A 939 4.04 -11.62 5.14
N GLN A 940 4.35 -11.33 6.41
CA GLN A 940 5.62 -11.79 7.01
C GLN A 940 5.77 -13.31 6.84
N VAL A 941 6.99 -13.79 6.59
CA VAL A 941 7.25 -15.22 6.35
C VAL A 941 6.71 -16.12 7.47
N PRO A 942 6.91 -15.79 8.77
CA PRO A 942 6.35 -16.58 9.86
C PRO A 942 4.81 -16.63 9.84
N MET A 943 4.15 -15.52 9.49
CA MET A 943 2.69 -15.46 9.39
C MET A 943 2.17 -16.32 8.24
N ARG A 944 2.83 -16.27 7.07
CA ARG A 944 2.52 -17.14 5.93
C ARG A 944 2.76 -18.62 6.26
N ALA A 945 3.82 -18.93 7.00
CA ALA A 945 4.10 -20.29 7.46
C ALA A 945 3.01 -20.82 8.40
N ARG A 946 2.53 -19.98 9.32
CA ARG A 946 1.43 -20.31 10.22
C ARG A 946 0.12 -20.53 9.47
N GLU A 947 -0.24 -19.63 8.56
CA GLU A 947 -1.46 -19.75 7.74
C GLU A 947 -1.44 -20.99 6.85
N ALA A 948 -0.27 -21.35 6.32
CA ALA A 948 -0.06 -22.55 5.53
C ALA A 948 0.04 -23.84 6.37
N GLY A 949 0.12 -23.72 7.70
CA GLY A 949 0.33 -24.84 8.59
C GLY A 949 1.65 -25.57 8.34
N ARG A 950 2.75 -24.83 8.26
CA ARG A 950 4.11 -25.39 8.12
C ARG A 950 5.04 -24.90 9.23
N PRO A 951 5.95 -25.75 9.71
CA PRO A 951 6.94 -25.32 10.70
C PRO A 951 7.90 -24.31 10.06
N TYR A 952 8.28 -23.29 10.83
CA TYR A 952 9.23 -22.28 10.40
C TYR A 952 9.98 -21.76 11.61
N GLU A 953 11.32 -21.75 11.57
CA GLU A 953 12.13 -21.28 12.69
C GLU A 953 13.43 -20.63 12.24
N TYR A 954 13.83 -19.60 12.98
CA TYR A 954 15.16 -18.99 12.93
C TYR A 954 15.53 -18.35 14.28
N GLY A 955 16.83 -18.14 14.50
CA GLY A 955 17.36 -17.50 15.70
C GLY A 955 17.48 -18.42 16.92
N PHE A 956 16.68 -19.49 17.05
CA PHE A 956 16.79 -20.43 18.18
C PHE A 956 18.00 -21.35 18.09
N SER A 957 18.63 -21.65 19.23
CA SER A 957 19.65 -22.69 19.39
C SER A 957 19.07 -24.10 19.25
N SER A 958 19.96 -25.11 19.24
CA SER A 958 19.56 -26.50 19.48
C SER A 958 18.80 -26.64 20.81
N ALA A 959 17.97 -27.69 20.89
CA ALA A 959 17.24 -28.03 22.11
C ALA A 959 18.20 -28.36 23.27
N HIS A 960 17.92 -27.78 24.44
CA HIS A 960 18.57 -28.09 25.71
C HIS A 960 17.54 -28.64 26.70
N LEU A 961 18.01 -29.36 27.72
CA LEU A 961 17.17 -29.91 28.77
C LEU A 961 17.37 -29.13 30.07
N THR A 962 16.28 -28.75 30.71
CA THR A 962 16.28 -28.26 32.09
C THR A 962 16.61 -29.42 33.05
N PRO A 963 16.96 -29.13 34.32
CA PRO A 963 17.15 -30.18 35.34
C PRO A 963 15.92 -31.07 35.55
N SER A 964 14.71 -30.58 35.26
CA SER A 964 13.46 -31.34 35.30
C SER A 964 13.23 -32.22 34.06
N GLY A 965 14.11 -32.16 33.05
CA GLY A 965 13.98 -32.90 31.79
C GLY A 965 13.16 -32.18 30.72
N ASP A 966 12.67 -30.96 30.96
CA ASP A 966 11.91 -30.20 29.99
C ASP A 966 12.80 -29.56 28.91
N VAL A 967 12.32 -29.53 27.67
CA VAL A 967 13.04 -28.96 26.53
C VAL A 967 12.90 -27.44 26.48
N PHE A 968 14.02 -26.74 26.37
CA PHE A 968 14.08 -25.29 26.15
C PHE A 968 15.13 -24.95 25.08
N ARG A 969 15.08 -23.72 24.56
CA ARG A 969 16.04 -23.22 23.56
C ARG A 969 16.48 -21.80 23.88
N TRP A 970 17.72 -21.47 23.52
CA TRP A 970 18.24 -20.12 23.63
C TRP A 970 17.89 -19.29 22.40
N ALA A 971 17.46 -18.06 22.63
CA ALA A 971 17.21 -17.05 21.63
C ALA A 971 18.18 -15.88 21.83
N PRO A 972 18.83 -15.38 20.77
CA PRO A 972 19.63 -14.16 20.79
C PRO A 972 18.69 -12.94 20.83
N GLN A 973 19.09 -11.82 20.22
CA GLN A 973 18.27 -10.59 20.22
C GLN A 973 16.88 -10.80 19.61
N HIS A 974 16.78 -11.62 18.55
CA HIS A 974 15.55 -11.91 17.84
C HIS A 974 15.52 -13.39 17.44
N ALA A 975 14.44 -14.08 17.79
CA ALA A 975 14.16 -15.44 17.30
C ALA A 975 12.66 -15.64 17.07
N VAL A 976 12.33 -16.46 16.08
CA VAL A 976 10.96 -16.77 15.70
C VAL A 976 10.80 -18.27 15.47
N THR A 977 9.70 -18.83 15.97
CA THR A 977 9.31 -20.21 15.71
C THR A 977 7.81 -20.31 15.45
N VAL A 978 7.45 -21.19 14.53
CA VAL A 978 6.09 -21.56 14.15
C VAL A 978 6.01 -23.07 14.25
N VAL A 979 5.16 -23.56 15.16
CA VAL A 979 5.03 -24.99 15.47
C VAL A 979 3.57 -25.40 15.57
N ALA A 980 3.27 -26.66 15.26
CA ALA A 980 1.94 -27.22 15.46
C ALA A 980 1.63 -27.28 16.96
N ALA A 981 0.43 -26.84 17.34
CA ALA A 981 -0.03 -26.84 18.73
C ALA A 981 -1.05 -27.98 18.93
N PRO A 982 -0.65 -29.12 19.52
CA PRO A 982 -1.56 -30.25 19.73
C PRO A 982 -2.70 -29.91 20.71
N THR A 983 -2.46 -29.02 21.66
CA THR A 983 -3.45 -28.58 22.64
C THR A 983 -3.84 -27.13 22.41
N ARG A 984 -4.97 -26.72 23.01
CA ARG A 984 -5.51 -25.35 22.91
C ARG A 984 -4.66 -24.35 23.72
N VAL A 985 -4.05 -24.80 24.81
CA VAL A 985 -3.33 -23.94 25.74
C VAL A 985 -1.84 -24.25 25.71
N VAL A 986 -1.03 -23.21 25.60
CA VAL A 986 0.44 -23.28 25.61
C VAL A 986 0.97 -22.53 26.82
N LYS A 987 1.76 -23.20 27.64
CA LYS A 987 2.57 -22.58 28.70
C LYS A 987 3.88 -22.08 28.09
N LEU A 988 4.08 -20.77 28.03
CA LEU A 988 5.32 -20.13 27.62
C LEU A 988 6.12 -19.70 28.85
N THR A 989 7.39 -20.10 28.93
CA THR A 989 8.29 -19.76 30.04
C THR A 989 9.58 -19.16 29.51
N VAL A 990 10.05 -18.06 30.09
CA VAL A 990 11.31 -17.40 29.71
C VAL A 990 12.18 -17.05 30.91
N TRP A 991 13.51 -17.15 30.74
CA TRP A 991 14.50 -16.75 31.74
C TRP A 991 15.84 -16.41 31.05
N THR A 992 16.83 -15.97 31.83
CA THR A 992 18.18 -15.71 31.32
C THR A 992 19.25 -16.20 32.30
N ASN A 993 20.45 -16.51 31.80
CA ASN A 993 21.59 -16.96 32.59
C ASN A 993 22.70 -15.89 32.74
N ARG A 994 22.38 -14.62 32.47
CA ARG A 994 23.33 -13.50 32.59
C ARG A 994 23.79 -13.27 34.03
N GLN A 995 25.10 -13.20 34.24
CA GLN A 995 25.66 -13.02 35.59
C GLN A 995 25.46 -11.59 36.12
N ASP A 996 25.34 -10.60 35.23
CA ASP A 996 25.19 -9.19 35.58
C ASP A 996 23.74 -8.74 35.77
N ILE A 997 22.76 -9.66 35.68
CA ILE A 997 21.31 -9.37 35.61
C ILE A 997 20.79 -8.50 36.77
N ALA A 998 21.36 -8.67 37.97
CA ALA A 998 20.98 -7.90 39.16
C ALA A 998 21.42 -6.42 39.07
N THR A 999 22.51 -6.15 38.34
CA THR A 999 23.05 -4.80 38.13
C THR A 999 22.59 -4.17 36.81
N HIS A 1000 22.30 -5.00 35.82
CA HIS A 1000 21.91 -4.63 34.48
C HIS A 1000 20.74 -5.49 34.02
N PRO A 1001 19.52 -5.14 34.46
CA PRO A 1001 18.35 -5.90 34.06
C PRO A 1001 18.08 -5.76 32.55
N VAL A 1002 17.43 -6.77 31.98
CA VAL A 1002 17.23 -6.89 30.53
C VAL A 1002 15.74 -7.01 30.21
N GLN A 1003 15.30 -6.38 29.13
CA GLN A 1003 13.92 -6.49 28.67
C GLN A 1003 13.73 -7.75 27.84
N ALA A 1004 12.81 -8.60 28.26
CA ALA A 1004 12.35 -9.77 27.52
C ALA A 1004 10.92 -9.53 27.01
N ARG A 1005 10.75 -9.62 25.69
CA ARG A 1005 9.43 -9.59 25.05
C ARG A 1005 9.18 -10.87 24.28
N VAL A 1006 8.02 -11.47 24.51
CA VAL A 1006 7.52 -12.64 23.78
C VAL A 1006 6.16 -12.31 23.20
N TRP A 1007 6.04 -12.45 21.89
CA TRP A 1007 4.77 -12.29 21.19
C TRP A 1007 4.20 -13.65 20.80
N HIS A 1008 2.88 -13.78 20.96
CA HIS A 1008 2.08 -14.75 20.23
C HIS A 1008 1.36 -14.01 19.10
N GLU A 1009 1.68 -14.35 17.85
CA GLU A 1009 1.24 -13.59 16.67
C GLU A 1009 1.64 -12.10 16.76
N ASN A 1010 0.66 -11.20 16.85
CA ASN A 1010 0.85 -9.76 17.02
C ASN A 1010 0.58 -9.30 18.46
N HIS A 1011 0.28 -10.21 19.38
CA HIS A 1011 -0.03 -9.91 20.77
C HIS A 1011 1.19 -10.19 21.66
N VAL A 1012 1.57 -9.19 22.44
CA VAL A 1012 2.59 -9.36 23.48
C VAL A 1012 1.99 -10.23 24.58
N VAL A 1013 2.63 -11.36 24.88
CA VAL A 1013 2.22 -12.28 25.94
C VAL A 1013 3.10 -12.08 27.18
N ILE A 1014 4.40 -11.87 26.98
CA ILE A 1014 5.35 -11.55 28.03
C ILE A 1014 6.03 -10.25 27.62
N ASP A 1015 5.94 -9.22 28.47
CA ASP A 1015 6.77 -8.02 28.41
C ASP A 1015 7.20 -7.69 29.82
N THR A 1016 8.43 -8.09 30.13
CA THR A 1016 8.96 -8.00 31.48
C THR A 1016 10.41 -7.62 31.45
N VAL A 1017 10.85 -7.00 32.55
CA VAL A 1017 12.24 -6.72 32.80
C VAL A 1017 12.75 -7.82 33.74
N LEU A 1018 13.69 -8.62 33.27
CA LEU A 1018 14.31 -9.68 34.06
C LEU A 1018 15.38 -9.06 34.95
N HIS A 1019 15.22 -9.19 36.27
CA HIS A 1019 16.14 -8.68 37.29
C HIS A 1019 16.98 -9.79 37.94
N ASP A 1020 16.59 -11.05 37.73
CA ASP A 1020 17.21 -12.24 38.28
C ASP A 1020 17.07 -13.42 37.29
N HIS A 1021 17.43 -14.61 37.76
CA HIS A 1021 17.35 -15.85 36.98
C HIS A 1021 15.97 -16.53 37.09
N GLN A 1022 14.98 -15.91 37.73
CA GLN A 1022 13.68 -16.56 37.94
C GLN A 1022 12.90 -16.65 36.63
N PRO A 1023 12.30 -17.81 36.33
CA PRO A 1023 11.51 -17.98 35.13
C PRO A 1023 10.18 -17.24 35.20
N VAL A 1024 9.86 -16.51 34.14
CA VAL A 1024 8.57 -15.83 33.95
C VAL A 1024 7.70 -16.68 33.04
N THR A 1025 6.50 -17.00 33.50
CA THR A 1025 5.56 -17.89 32.79
C THR A 1025 4.28 -17.14 32.38
N ALA A 1026 3.78 -17.42 31.19
CA ALA A 1026 2.46 -16.99 30.74
C ALA A 1026 1.73 -18.13 29.99
N TYR A 1027 0.39 -18.12 30.06
CA TYR A 1027 -0.45 -19.08 29.34
C TYR A 1027 -1.11 -18.41 28.12
N VAL A 1028 -0.99 -19.07 26.97
CA VAL A 1028 -1.50 -18.61 25.67
C VAL A 1028 -2.57 -19.57 25.17
N VAL A 1029 -3.68 -19.01 24.72
CA VAL A 1029 -4.77 -19.77 24.09
C VAL A 1029 -4.65 -19.68 22.57
N VAL A 1030 -4.63 -20.83 21.88
CA VAL A 1030 -4.56 -20.97 20.41
C VAL A 1030 -5.91 -21.47 19.90
N ASP A 1031 -6.82 -20.53 19.60
CA ASP A 1031 -8.23 -20.83 19.28
C ASP A 1031 -8.52 -21.04 17.78
N ARG A 1032 -7.53 -20.89 16.90
CA ARG A 1032 -7.70 -21.07 15.44
C ARG A 1032 -7.36 -22.50 15.00
N GLU A 1033 -8.22 -23.07 14.14
CA GLU A 1033 -7.97 -24.34 13.45
C GLU A 1033 -7.42 -24.10 12.02
N PRO A 1034 -6.32 -24.77 11.59
CA PRO A 1034 -5.47 -25.65 12.38
C PRO A 1034 -4.66 -24.87 13.44
N ARG A 1035 -4.43 -25.50 14.60
CA ARG A 1035 -3.74 -24.87 15.74
C ARG A 1035 -2.24 -24.78 15.49
N TRP A 1036 -1.77 -23.57 15.24
CA TRP A 1036 -0.36 -23.26 15.03
C TRP A 1036 0.07 -22.12 15.95
N LEU A 1037 1.05 -22.40 16.80
CA LEU A 1037 1.68 -21.45 17.70
C LEU A 1037 2.79 -20.72 16.95
N MET A 1038 2.74 -19.39 16.96
CA MET A 1038 3.86 -18.55 16.50
C MET A 1038 4.41 -17.77 17.69
N VAL A 1039 5.68 -18.00 18.03
CA VAL A 1039 6.39 -17.30 19.10
C VAL A 1039 7.46 -16.42 18.48
N ARG A 1040 7.45 -15.12 18.82
CA ARG A 1040 8.54 -14.18 18.51
C ARG A 1040 9.16 -13.72 19.81
N THR A 1041 10.47 -13.48 19.78
CA THR A 1041 11.23 -13.06 20.97
C THR A 1041 12.04 -11.82 20.66
N TYR A 1042 12.19 -10.95 21.67
CA TYR A 1042 13.10 -9.81 21.66
C TYR A 1042 13.83 -9.74 22.99
N PHE A 1043 15.15 -9.54 22.91
CA PHE A 1043 16.04 -9.44 24.06
C PHE A 1043 16.96 -8.24 23.85
N ASP A 1044 16.84 -7.19 24.65
CA ASP A 1044 17.45 -5.88 24.38
C ASP A 1044 18.99 -5.85 24.48
N ARG A 1045 19.60 -6.76 25.24
CA ARG A 1045 21.06 -6.78 25.48
C ARG A 1045 21.68 -8.15 25.25
N VAL A 1046 22.44 -8.29 24.16
CA VAL A 1046 23.24 -9.48 23.85
C VAL A 1046 24.72 -9.15 24.05
N VAL A 1047 25.43 -9.90 24.92
CA VAL A 1047 26.90 -9.84 25.02
C VAL A 1047 27.48 -10.69 23.88
N PRO A 1048 28.62 -10.31 23.24
CA PRO A 1048 29.29 -11.19 22.29
C PRO A 1048 29.50 -12.60 22.88
N PRO A 1049 29.41 -13.66 22.05
CA PRO A 1049 29.32 -15.03 22.53
C PRO A 1049 30.54 -15.39 23.37
N ASN A 1050 30.37 -15.35 24.69
CA ASN A 1050 31.22 -16.05 25.64
C ASN A 1050 30.48 -17.34 26.02
N ALA A 1051 31.18 -18.45 26.23
CA ALA A 1051 30.60 -19.80 26.30
C ALA A 1051 29.53 -20.03 27.40
N LEU A 1052 29.19 -19.02 28.20
CA LEU A 1052 28.28 -19.10 29.35
C LEU A 1052 27.02 -18.23 29.24
N GLU A 1053 26.95 -17.20 28.39
CA GLU A 1053 25.77 -16.30 28.31
C GLU A 1053 25.11 -16.38 26.93
N LEU A 1054 23.97 -17.07 26.86
CA LEU A 1054 23.38 -17.52 25.58
C LEU A 1054 22.13 -16.72 25.16
N GLY A 1055 21.72 -15.72 25.96
CA GLY A 1055 20.60 -14.82 25.67
C GLY A 1055 19.35 -15.13 26.49
N LEU A 1056 18.20 -15.20 25.82
CA LEU A 1056 16.89 -15.51 26.42
C LEU A 1056 16.59 -17.00 26.26
N ALA A 1057 16.48 -17.73 27.36
CA ALA A 1057 15.94 -19.09 27.32
C ALA A 1057 14.42 -19.03 27.15
N VAL A 1058 13.90 -19.87 26.25
CA VAL A 1058 12.48 -19.95 25.92
C VAL A 1058 12.04 -21.40 25.91
N GLN A 1059 10.98 -21.67 26.65
CA GLN A 1059 10.34 -22.97 26.75
C GLN A 1059 8.85 -22.82 26.41
N TRP A 1060 8.32 -23.74 25.62
CA TRP A 1060 6.90 -23.85 25.32
C TRP A 1060 6.41 -25.27 25.57
N THR A 1061 5.36 -25.41 26.38
CA THR A 1061 4.77 -26.69 26.75
C THR A 1061 3.27 -26.69 26.45
N PHE A 1062 2.79 -27.72 25.77
CA PHE A 1062 1.38 -27.89 25.43
C PHE A 1062 0.64 -28.54 26.59
N VAL A 1063 -0.41 -27.89 27.08
CA VAL A 1063 -1.18 -28.34 28.24
C VAL A 1063 -2.67 -28.48 27.90
N ASP A 1064 -3.32 -29.47 28.51
CA ASP A 1064 -4.74 -29.78 28.29
C ASP A 1064 -5.70 -29.02 29.23
N ALA A 1065 -5.19 -28.47 30.32
CA ALA A 1065 -5.99 -27.81 31.35
C ALA A 1065 -6.33 -26.35 31.00
N ASP A 1066 -7.57 -25.94 31.28
CA ASP A 1066 -8.02 -24.56 31.12
C ASP A 1066 -7.32 -23.67 32.18
N PRO A 1067 -6.85 -22.45 31.85
CA PRO A 1067 -6.02 -21.65 32.75
C PRO A 1067 -6.70 -21.21 34.06
N GLY A 1068 -8.02 -21.44 34.19
CA GLY A 1068 -8.81 -21.08 35.37
C GLY A 1068 -8.47 -21.85 36.65
N ASP A 1069 -7.83 -23.03 36.53
CA ASP A 1069 -7.47 -23.87 37.69
C ASP A 1069 -6.04 -23.62 38.20
N ALA A 1070 -5.23 -22.84 37.49
CA ALA A 1070 -3.85 -22.51 37.87
C ALA A 1070 -3.81 -21.19 38.65
N GLY A 1071 -4.02 -21.25 39.96
CA GLY A 1071 -3.94 -20.11 40.86
C GLY A 1071 -2.65 -19.29 40.69
N GLY A 1072 -2.78 -18.05 40.21
CA GLY A 1072 -1.74 -17.01 40.27
C GLY A 1072 -1.05 -16.62 38.96
N ALA A 1073 -1.34 -17.23 37.81
CA ALA A 1073 -0.68 -16.88 36.54
C ALA A 1073 -1.52 -15.95 35.64
N HIS A 1074 -0.86 -15.00 34.95
CA HIS A 1074 -1.49 -14.14 33.94
C HIS A 1074 -1.92 -14.97 32.72
N VAL A 1075 -3.24 -15.06 32.50
CA VAL A 1075 -3.86 -15.71 31.34
C VAL A 1075 -4.14 -14.67 30.27
N VAL A 1076 -3.53 -14.81 29.09
CA VAL A 1076 -3.80 -13.92 27.95
C VAL A 1076 -4.67 -14.67 26.95
N ALA A 1077 -5.98 -14.45 27.00
CA ALA A 1077 -6.90 -14.93 25.98
C ALA A 1077 -6.75 -14.06 24.72
N ALA A 1078 -6.29 -14.66 23.61
CA ALA A 1078 -6.32 -14.00 22.31
C ALA A 1078 -7.76 -14.03 21.76
N ARG A 1079 -8.39 -12.86 21.57
CA ARG A 1079 -9.66 -12.71 20.84
C ARG A 1079 -9.42 -12.16 19.45
#